data_AF-A0A369RT59-F1
#
_entry.id   AF-A0A369RT59-F1
#
_cell.length_a   1.000
_cell.length_b   1.000
_cell.length_c   1.000
_cell.angle_alpha   90.00
_cell.angle_beta   90.00
_cell.angle_gamma   90.00
#
_symmetry.space_group_name_H-M   'P 1'
#
loop_
_entity.id
_entity.type
_entity.pdbx_description
1 polymer ?
#
loop_
_entity_poly.entity_id
_entity_poly.type
_entity_poly.pdbx_seq_one_letter_code
_entity_poly.pdbx_strand_id
1 'polypeptide(L)'
;DLSYNRIDYIASNSFSQALNLRKLFLTQNYLTEISSGMFADLKSLQSLKLDLNSITAIQSESFNGTTRLRSLYLQSNKLTDISTNAFHELKSLQTLDLTDNNITSLNPFQNLTSLMFLILDENEIEIVHNYILKNLRILQTLSLATNKIATIKSKAFSGLNQLKSLQLDGNPLQSIYELNLPEGIALKTLGLSNARIRKLKRHNFINSSVTIDILDFSNNLIQILPDFTFYYPQKLNLSYNQLYSQYHSNFSIQSSLTLLDLTGNKYEEIDGHLFISLKFPTKLQSLYLSANRLHAIHQETFSKIHQIRFLYINGNKLKDLRFIQLLPQLKILSLQNNEIYDLNKEDFANLTQLNELYLGKNKITRLTQNYFANTKLTSLSLENNLISVIKSEFTEILSLKSLNLNNNHLQAITELFKTELPALKYFYVRHNGITSFKDVNIWNVKALQVIDLYGNKIKYIENLHPLLLDKLNLGENRIQELSCSEFPSSILDLDLSRNNISKINPNCDVYLNVISELNLNYNDLTAHGINIQTEIVDKMSNVYSLKLAGNDITGLPKQNSKYFLANLDVSSNPLTLTNALELISKNTQQNLLHLNINNCNFSSIPKDTFRPFPNLKTLFMNKNNIRSLDLSDLARNVGLLLTELLYNRQIAGNKIPNLTFSSKIQFESIISLNISSNKLSTICRQNLGIYFPYLVKLDIRYNTINSVTPRCFRGLLRLKESYMQGNHLAYITTKSFFGPPNLNTILTGRDYLCCMVPAKVKTCIPTMNSETLSSCQQLLAHSSLQAFIWIIGSLALIGNLIVLIQNYSQKRQSRSHIAIYLVNNLAISDLLMGFYLLIIAIADIVLSVKIYGPISESWLLHPLCYLACSLVIASSYTSVLIMVIITVDRYISIVTPFSNRQFTMKLAYTLMTAVWCIGIIFSILPTWFSVQQPGYLRIYTYNSMCMPNNYENIYYMIWMIWYLLITFIAWIIMIALYSRIYASVRSSAKRVQRSSTRENKILAIRLSFILLSDLLCWLPYYYVNLAGLIEIGRVDVITLQFIGIFTLPINSAVNPFL
;
A
#
# COMPACT_ATOMS: atom_id res chain seq x y z
N ASP A 1 40.55 -0.57 0.42
CA ASP A 1 39.19 -0.24 0.90
C ASP A 1 39.27 -0.28 2.42
N LEU A 2 38.83 0.77 3.10
CA LEU A 2 38.81 0.90 4.56
C LEU A 2 37.37 1.03 5.10
N SER A 3 36.38 0.68 4.30
CA SER A 3 34.96 0.76 4.67
C SER A 3 34.60 -0.20 5.80
N TYR A 4 33.51 0.08 6.53
CA TYR A 4 32.95 -0.78 7.58
C TYR A 4 33.88 -1.07 8.77
N ASN A 5 34.83 -0.17 9.03
CA ASN A 5 35.73 -0.26 10.18
C ASN A 5 35.25 0.62 11.34
N ARG A 6 36.13 0.87 12.31
CA ARG A 6 35.89 1.77 13.45
C ARG A 6 36.79 3.00 13.40
N ILE A 7 37.13 3.46 12.21
CA ILE A 7 38.05 4.59 12.04
C ILE A 7 37.30 5.86 12.44
N ASP A 8 37.73 6.50 13.52
CA ASP A 8 37.22 7.77 14.02
C ASP A 8 38.16 8.94 13.72
N TYR A 9 39.45 8.64 13.53
CA TYR A 9 40.49 9.61 13.24
C TYR A 9 41.51 9.09 12.22
N ILE A 10 41.98 9.99 11.35
CA ILE A 10 43.10 9.75 10.43
C ILE A 10 44.09 10.90 10.63
N ALA A 11 45.29 10.56 11.10
CA ALA A 11 46.34 11.55 11.32
C ALA A 11 46.83 12.15 9.99
N SER A 12 47.37 13.38 10.04
CA SER A 12 48.11 13.93 8.92
C SER A 12 49.25 12.99 8.52
N ASN A 13 49.55 12.94 7.23
CA ASN A 13 50.60 12.10 6.64
C ASN A 13 50.41 10.58 6.74
N SER A 14 49.23 10.11 7.19
CA SER A 14 48.89 8.66 7.24
C SER A 14 48.98 7.98 5.87
N PHE A 15 48.89 8.75 4.78
CA PHE A 15 48.94 8.26 3.41
C PHE A 15 50.20 8.70 2.64
N SER A 16 51.25 9.16 3.33
CA SER A 16 52.48 9.69 2.73
C SER A 16 53.18 8.74 1.75
N GLN A 17 53.03 7.43 1.94
CA GLN A 17 53.58 6.39 1.06
C GLN A 17 52.62 5.98 -0.08
N ALA A 18 51.36 6.42 -0.06
CA ALA A 18 50.30 5.99 -0.98
C ALA A 18 50.10 6.97 -2.16
N LEU A 19 51.18 7.50 -2.72
CA LEU A 19 51.18 8.60 -3.72
C LEU A 19 50.44 8.26 -5.03
N ASN A 20 50.31 6.97 -5.36
CA ASN A 20 49.63 6.48 -6.56
C ASN A 20 48.15 6.08 -6.32
N LEU A 21 47.64 6.23 -5.10
CA LEU A 21 46.29 5.83 -4.75
C LEU A 21 45.25 6.66 -5.52
N ARG A 22 44.37 5.98 -6.27
CA ARG A 22 43.32 6.63 -7.09
C ARG A 22 41.94 6.57 -6.47
N LYS A 23 41.66 5.57 -5.64
CA LYS A 23 40.36 5.36 -5.01
C LYS A 23 40.56 5.08 -3.53
N LEU A 24 39.87 5.84 -2.68
CA LEU A 24 39.85 5.63 -1.24
C LEU A 24 38.40 5.50 -0.78
N PHE A 25 38.11 4.38 -0.13
CA PHE A 25 36.80 4.09 0.41
C PHE A 25 36.89 4.06 1.93
N LEU A 26 36.16 4.97 2.57
CA LEU A 26 36.04 5.14 4.02
C LEU A 26 34.55 5.08 4.42
N THR A 27 33.72 4.44 3.58
CA THR A 27 32.28 4.30 3.78
C THR A 27 31.99 3.65 5.13
N GLN A 28 31.03 4.19 5.87
CA GLN A 28 30.56 3.61 7.13
C GLN A 28 31.67 3.39 8.16
N ASN A 29 32.33 4.49 8.52
CA ASN A 29 33.25 4.59 9.66
C ASN A 29 32.68 5.57 10.70
N TYR A 30 33.49 6.03 11.66
CA TYR A 30 33.09 6.95 12.73
C TYR A 30 33.69 8.35 12.58
N LEU A 31 34.12 8.74 11.38
CA LEU A 31 34.71 10.06 11.14
C LEU A 31 33.68 11.17 11.46
N THR A 32 34.09 12.15 12.27
CA THR A 32 33.27 13.31 12.66
C THR A 32 33.65 14.60 11.95
N GLU A 33 34.86 14.66 11.39
CA GLU A 33 35.38 15.82 10.67
C GLU A 33 36.38 15.39 9.60
N ILE A 34 36.68 16.32 8.69
CA ILE A 34 37.77 16.20 7.72
C ILE A 34 38.81 17.26 8.08
N SER A 35 39.79 16.88 8.90
CA SER A 35 40.87 17.76 9.35
C SER A 35 41.77 18.21 8.20
N SER A 36 42.39 19.38 8.35
CA SER A 36 43.36 19.88 7.37
C SER A 36 44.53 18.91 7.25
N GLY A 37 44.92 18.60 6.02
CA GLY A 37 46.03 17.68 5.74
C GLY A 37 45.69 16.18 5.80
N MET A 38 44.46 15.79 6.15
CA MET A 38 44.04 14.37 6.18
C MET A 38 44.31 13.63 4.85
N PHE A 39 44.14 14.34 3.72
CA PHE A 39 44.32 13.79 2.38
C PHE A 39 45.42 14.50 1.57
N ALA A 40 46.27 15.32 2.20
CA ALA A 40 47.24 16.17 1.50
C ALA A 40 48.22 15.42 0.61
N ASP A 41 48.61 14.20 1.00
CA ASP A 41 49.55 13.38 0.24
C ASP A 41 48.91 12.67 -0.96
N LEU A 42 47.57 12.60 -1.01
CA LEU A 42 46.80 11.83 -1.99
C LEU A 42 46.60 12.61 -3.31
N LYS A 43 47.69 13.11 -3.89
CA LYS A 43 47.69 13.96 -5.10
C LYS A 43 47.12 13.25 -6.35
N SER A 44 47.14 11.92 -6.38
CA SER A 44 46.61 11.10 -7.47
C SER A 44 45.16 10.64 -7.28
N LEU A 45 44.53 11.02 -6.16
CA LEU A 45 43.19 10.54 -5.81
C LEU A 45 42.14 11.08 -6.79
N GLN A 46 41.30 10.17 -7.28
CA GLN A 46 40.23 10.46 -8.24
C GLN A 46 38.85 10.20 -7.66
N SER A 47 38.71 9.27 -6.72
CA SER A 47 37.45 8.97 -6.07
C SER A 47 37.62 8.79 -4.57
N LEU A 48 36.80 9.50 -3.80
CA LEU A 48 36.78 9.46 -2.34
C LEU A 48 35.35 9.19 -1.88
N LYS A 49 35.18 8.13 -1.10
CA LYS A 49 33.91 7.78 -0.45
C LYS A 49 34.02 7.97 1.06
N LEU A 50 33.21 8.88 1.58
CA LEU A 50 33.09 9.22 3.00
C LEU A 50 31.63 9.11 3.47
N ASP A 51 30.79 8.41 2.70
CA ASP A 51 29.40 8.22 3.00
C ASP A 51 29.18 7.39 4.27
N LEU A 52 28.02 7.57 4.90
CA LEU A 52 27.62 6.87 6.13
C LEU A 52 28.53 7.12 7.35
N ASN A 53 29.29 8.22 7.38
CA ASN A 53 30.05 8.67 8.57
C ASN A 53 29.24 9.65 9.44
N SER A 54 29.87 10.30 10.42
CA SER A 54 29.24 11.29 11.30
C SER A 54 29.77 12.70 11.07
N ILE A 55 30.18 13.03 9.85
CA ILE A 55 30.81 14.32 9.53
C ILE A 55 29.79 15.45 9.67
N THR A 56 30.12 16.49 10.45
CA THR A 56 29.22 17.62 10.75
C THR A 56 29.54 18.88 9.96
N ALA A 57 30.81 19.10 9.62
CA ALA A 57 31.26 20.29 8.91
C ALA A 57 32.40 20.02 7.93
N ILE A 58 32.54 20.89 6.93
CA ILE A 58 33.67 20.90 5.99
C ILE A 58 34.26 22.32 5.94
N GLN A 59 35.55 22.42 6.25
CA GLN A 59 36.28 23.67 6.32
C GLN A 59 37.06 23.95 5.02
N SER A 60 37.57 25.19 4.84
CA SER A 60 38.21 25.67 3.60
C SER A 60 39.44 24.86 3.16
N GLU A 61 40.06 24.11 4.05
CA GLU A 61 41.31 23.36 3.81
C GLU A 61 41.15 21.83 3.97
N SER A 62 39.94 21.34 4.17
CA SER A 62 39.65 19.92 4.41
C SER A 62 40.10 19.01 3.25
N PHE A 63 40.16 19.53 2.02
CA PHE A 63 40.54 18.77 0.83
C PHE A 63 41.86 19.22 0.20
N ASN A 64 42.69 19.96 0.95
CA ASN A 64 43.98 20.44 0.47
C ASN A 64 44.81 19.28 -0.12
N GLY A 65 45.38 19.47 -1.31
CA GLY A 65 46.23 18.49 -2.00
C GLY A 65 45.49 17.50 -2.92
N THR A 66 44.16 17.40 -2.85
CA THR A 66 43.35 16.46 -3.65
C THR A 66 42.84 17.04 -4.98
N THR A 67 43.68 17.81 -5.68
CA THR A 67 43.31 18.57 -6.88
C THR A 67 42.83 17.74 -8.08
N ARG A 68 43.16 16.44 -8.12
CA ARG A 68 42.74 15.48 -9.15
C ARG A 68 41.44 14.75 -8.85
N LEU A 69 40.81 15.03 -7.71
CA LEU A 69 39.57 14.35 -7.29
C LEU A 69 38.45 14.64 -8.29
N ARG A 70 37.80 13.57 -8.76
CA ARG A 70 36.70 13.62 -9.73
C ARG A 70 35.35 13.26 -9.11
N SER A 71 35.34 12.39 -8.10
CA SER A 71 34.10 11.94 -7.46
C SER A 71 34.23 11.96 -5.95
N LEU A 72 33.33 12.68 -5.29
CA LEU A 72 33.25 12.81 -3.84
C LEU A 72 31.84 12.40 -3.37
N TYR A 73 31.79 11.41 -2.49
CA TYR A 73 30.55 10.86 -1.93
C TYR A 73 30.52 11.11 -0.43
N LEU A 74 29.54 11.91 0.02
CA LEU A 74 29.35 12.37 1.40
C LEU A 74 27.92 12.12 1.89
N GLN A 75 27.15 11.28 1.19
CA GLN A 75 25.77 11.01 1.55
C GLN A 75 25.61 10.35 2.93
N SER A 76 24.46 10.58 3.56
CA SER A 76 24.15 10.08 4.90
C SER A 76 25.21 10.45 5.95
N ASN A 77 25.63 11.71 5.97
CA ASN A 77 26.44 12.29 7.05
C ASN A 77 25.54 13.18 7.94
N LYS A 78 26.11 14.17 8.63
CA LYS A 78 25.38 15.14 9.46
C LYS A 78 25.77 16.57 9.09
N LEU A 79 26.11 16.81 7.82
CA LEU A 79 26.66 18.09 7.38
C LEU A 79 25.63 19.21 7.55
N THR A 80 25.96 20.20 8.39
CA THR A 80 25.21 21.45 8.57
C THR A 80 25.97 22.62 7.97
N ASP A 81 27.28 22.68 8.25
CA ASP A 81 28.13 23.84 7.97
C ASP A 81 29.22 23.48 6.97
N ILE A 82 29.12 24.05 5.77
CA ILE A 82 30.13 23.91 4.73
C ILE A 82 30.64 25.31 4.42
N SER A 83 31.94 25.53 4.63
CA SER A 83 32.58 26.81 4.28
C SER A 83 32.37 27.13 2.80
N THR A 84 32.21 28.40 2.46
CA THR A 84 32.09 28.85 1.06
C THR A 84 33.30 28.46 0.21
N ASN A 85 34.47 28.31 0.83
CA ASN A 85 35.71 27.90 0.18
C ASN A 85 36.09 26.43 0.46
N ALA A 86 35.19 25.63 1.05
CA ALA A 86 35.44 24.22 1.40
C ALA A 86 35.97 23.37 0.24
N PHE A 87 35.52 23.64 -0.98
CA PHE A 87 35.88 22.86 -2.17
C PHE A 87 36.73 23.64 -3.18
N HIS A 88 37.38 24.74 -2.78
CA HIS A 88 38.04 25.65 -3.72
C HIS A 88 39.19 24.99 -4.53
N GLU A 89 39.87 23.98 -3.97
CA GLU A 89 40.92 23.22 -4.65
C GLU A 89 40.40 22.12 -5.57
N LEU A 90 39.14 21.71 -5.43
CA LEU A 90 38.54 20.57 -6.14
C LEU A 90 38.12 20.94 -7.57
N LYS A 91 39.01 21.58 -8.32
CA LYS A 91 38.78 22.09 -9.68
C LYS A 91 38.50 20.98 -10.70
N SER A 92 38.89 19.73 -10.41
CA SER A 92 38.64 18.56 -11.26
C SER A 92 37.36 17.78 -10.91
N LEU A 93 36.62 18.22 -9.90
CA LEU A 93 35.48 17.47 -9.37
C LEU A 93 34.33 17.46 -10.37
N GLN A 94 33.87 16.26 -10.72
CA GLN A 94 32.80 16.01 -11.69
C GLN A 94 31.52 15.52 -11.01
N THR A 95 31.63 14.82 -9.88
CA THR A 95 30.49 14.26 -9.13
C THR A 95 30.60 14.61 -7.66
N LEU A 96 29.54 15.21 -7.12
CA LEU A 96 29.39 15.49 -5.69
C LEU A 96 28.01 15.01 -5.24
N ASP A 97 28.00 14.03 -4.33
CA ASP A 97 26.78 13.50 -3.70
C ASP A 97 26.77 13.85 -2.22
N LEU A 98 25.77 14.63 -1.82
CA LEU A 98 25.52 15.14 -0.47
C LEU A 98 24.13 14.75 0.04
N THR A 99 23.54 13.71 -0.54
CA THR A 99 22.20 13.22 -0.18
C THR A 99 22.09 12.92 1.32
N ASP A 100 20.93 13.16 1.93
CA ASP A 100 20.67 12.84 3.35
C ASP A 100 21.68 13.51 4.29
N ASN A 101 21.71 14.84 4.27
CA ASN A 101 22.47 15.68 5.19
C ASN A 101 21.52 16.75 5.79
N ASN A 102 22.07 17.84 6.32
CA ASN A 102 21.34 18.93 6.95
C ASN A 102 21.71 20.30 6.33
N ILE A 103 22.03 20.31 5.03
CA ILE A 103 22.52 21.49 4.31
C ILE A 103 21.36 22.46 4.04
N THR A 104 21.59 23.75 4.27
CA THR A 104 20.58 24.82 4.11
C THR A 104 20.89 25.77 2.94
N SER A 105 22.11 25.79 2.43
CA SER A 105 22.57 26.76 1.42
C SER A 105 23.38 26.13 0.29
N LEU A 106 23.27 26.74 -0.90
CA LEU A 106 24.01 26.37 -2.12
C LEU A 106 25.33 27.13 -2.32
N ASN A 107 25.65 28.10 -1.44
CA ASN A 107 26.85 28.94 -1.57
C ASN A 107 28.18 28.18 -1.74
N PRO A 108 28.43 27.06 -1.04
CA PRO A 108 29.71 26.36 -1.13
C PRO A 108 30.04 25.77 -2.51
N PHE A 109 29.05 25.62 -3.38
CA PHE A 109 29.21 24.92 -4.65
C PHE A 109 29.50 25.86 -5.83
N GLN A 110 29.48 27.17 -5.62
CA GLN A 110 29.53 28.21 -6.66
C GLN A 110 30.75 28.10 -7.60
N ASN A 111 31.88 27.60 -7.11
CA ASN A 111 33.16 27.63 -7.84
C ASN A 111 33.60 26.26 -8.40
N LEU A 112 32.76 25.24 -8.30
CA LEU A 112 33.03 23.88 -8.80
C LEU A 112 32.85 23.78 -10.34
N THR A 113 33.60 24.56 -11.10
CA THR A 113 33.39 24.76 -12.56
C THR A 113 33.44 23.49 -13.42
N SER A 114 34.05 22.41 -12.96
CA SER A 114 34.10 21.10 -13.65
C SER A 114 32.97 20.14 -13.27
N LEU A 115 32.05 20.56 -12.41
CA LEU A 115 31.01 19.69 -11.86
C LEU A 115 29.97 19.34 -12.92
N MET A 116 29.70 18.05 -13.08
CA MET A 116 28.70 17.50 -14.00
C MET A 116 27.47 16.98 -13.25
N PHE A 117 27.64 16.49 -12.03
CA PHE A 117 26.58 15.91 -11.20
C PHE A 117 26.64 16.49 -9.79
N LEU A 118 25.59 17.21 -9.39
CA LEU A 118 25.40 17.72 -8.04
C LEU A 118 24.09 17.15 -7.47
N ILE A 119 24.21 16.31 -6.44
CA ILE A 119 23.08 15.63 -5.80
C ILE A 119 22.99 16.13 -4.35
N LEU A 120 21.88 16.80 -4.03
CA LEU A 120 21.60 17.44 -2.75
C LEU A 120 20.24 17.02 -2.21
N ASP A 121 19.82 15.80 -2.54
CA ASP A 121 18.52 15.27 -2.13
C ASP A 121 18.45 15.13 -0.61
N GLU A 122 17.25 15.22 -0.02
CA GLU A 122 17.03 14.99 1.42
C GLU A 122 17.87 15.92 2.32
N ASN A 123 17.92 17.20 1.96
CA ASN A 123 18.53 18.27 2.74
C ASN A 123 17.46 19.28 3.21
N GLU A 124 17.89 20.44 3.71
CA GLU A 124 17.03 21.43 4.37
C GLU A 124 17.03 22.76 3.60
N ILE A 125 17.22 22.74 2.27
CA ILE A 125 17.28 23.95 1.43
C ILE A 125 15.88 24.53 1.24
N GLU A 126 15.72 25.84 1.50
CA GLU A 126 14.40 26.51 1.44
C GLU A 126 14.20 27.42 0.22
N ILE A 127 15.28 28.03 -0.29
CA ILE A 127 15.23 29.03 -1.36
C ILE A 127 16.38 28.80 -2.34
N VAL A 128 16.09 28.89 -3.64
CA VAL A 128 17.13 28.95 -4.69
C VAL A 128 17.26 30.39 -5.19
N HIS A 129 18.35 31.05 -4.81
CA HIS A 129 18.61 32.46 -5.13
C HIS A 129 19.08 32.68 -6.57
N ASN A 130 18.94 33.91 -7.06
CA ASN A 130 19.39 34.29 -8.40
C ASN A 130 20.90 34.05 -8.59
N TYR A 131 21.27 33.50 -9.75
CA TYR A 131 22.65 33.31 -10.18
C TYR A 131 23.53 32.44 -9.26
N ILE A 132 22.93 31.72 -8.32
CA ILE A 132 23.66 30.98 -7.28
C ILE A 132 24.53 29.85 -7.84
N LEU A 133 24.22 29.31 -9.02
CA LEU A 133 25.04 28.27 -9.67
C LEU A 133 25.57 28.72 -11.04
N LYS A 134 25.67 30.04 -11.30
CA LYS A 134 25.96 30.59 -12.64
C LYS A 134 27.27 30.12 -13.28
N ASN A 135 28.24 29.71 -12.47
CA ASN A 135 29.57 29.30 -12.95
C ASN A 135 29.61 27.79 -13.30
N LEU A 136 28.59 27.00 -12.94
CA LEU A 136 28.54 25.56 -13.20
C LEU A 136 28.07 25.24 -14.62
N ARG A 137 28.79 25.78 -15.61
CA ARG A 137 28.35 25.81 -17.02
C ARG A 137 28.23 24.43 -17.67
N ILE A 138 28.98 23.45 -17.18
CA ILE A 138 28.97 22.07 -17.70
C ILE A 138 28.13 21.11 -16.85
N LEU A 139 27.38 21.62 -15.87
CA LEU A 139 26.55 20.81 -15.00
C LEU A 139 25.46 20.13 -15.84
N GLN A 140 25.40 18.80 -15.76
CA GLN A 140 24.44 17.99 -16.50
C GLN A 140 23.26 17.59 -15.62
N THR A 141 23.49 17.32 -14.33
CA THR A 141 22.44 16.92 -13.39
C THR A 141 22.52 17.77 -12.12
N LEU A 142 21.40 18.40 -11.80
CA LEU A 142 21.14 19.03 -10.52
C LEU A 142 19.95 18.36 -9.86
N SER A 143 20.18 17.73 -8.71
CA SER A 143 19.13 17.10 -7.91
C SER A 143 18.98 17.81 -6.58
N LEU A 144 17.78 18.33 -6.32
CA LEU A 144 17.39 19.02 -5.10
C LEU A 144 16.11 18.39 -4.52
N ALA A 145 15.89 17.10 -4.79
CA ALA A 145 14.65 16.43 -4.43
C ALA A 145 14.50 16.30 -2.91
N THR A 146 13.26 16.32 -2.41
CA THR A 146 12.93 16.19 -0.99
C THR A 146 13.72 17.19 -0.11
N ASN A 147 13.71 18.47 -0.51
CA ASN A 147 14.18 19.59 0.30
C ASN A 147 12.97 20.38 0.83
N LYS A 148 13.19 21.59 1.33
CA LYS A 148 12.15 22.51 1.81
C LYS A 148 11.90 23.66 0.83
N ILE A 149 12.22 23.50 -0.45
CA ILE A 149 12.21 24.60 -1.42
C ILE A 149 10.77 25.07 -1.64
N ALA A 150 10.45 26.26 -1.13
CA ALA A 150 9.16 26.90 -1.33
C ALA A 150 9.23 28.01 -2.38
N THR A 151 10.41 28.54 -2.66
CA THR A 151 10.60 29.65 -3.61
C THR A 151 11.84 29.44 -4.47
N ILE A 152 11.66 29.55 -5.79
CA ILE A 152 12.72 29.54 -6.79
C ILE A 152 12.73 30.92 -7.45
N LYS A 153 13.83 31.66 -7.35
CA LYS A 153 13.91 32.99 -7.95
C LYS A 153 14.05 32.91 -9.48
N SER A 154 13.59 33.95 -10.17
CA SER A 154 13.50 33.99 -11.64
C SER A 154 14.80 33.82 -12.42
N LYS A 155 15.97 33.96 -11.79
CA LYS A 155 17.28 33.71 -12.43
C LYS A 155 18.11 32.67 -11.66
N ALA A 156 17.44 31.79 -10.92
CA ALA A 156 18.06 30.77 -10.09
C ALA A 156 19.02 29.86 -10.86
N PHE A 157 18.59 29.38 -12.04
CA PHE A 157 19.34 28.40 -12.84
C PHE A 157 20.13 29.04 -13.98
N SER A 158 20.22 30.37 -14.05
CA SER A 158 20.98 31.08 -15.09
C SER A 158 22.44 30.63 -15.10
N GLY A 159 22.97 30.31 -16.29
CA GLY A 159 24.35 29.83 -16.50
C GLY A 159 24.51 28.31 -16.62
N LEU A 160 23.48 27.52 -16.30
CA LEU A 160 23.48 26.05 -16.40
C LEU A 160 23.19 25.57 -17.84
N ASN A 161 24.05 25.95 -18.78
CA ASN A 161 23.77 25.82 -20.22
C ASN A 161 23.86 24.38 -20.75
N GLN A 162 24.45 23.44 -20.01
CA GLN A 162 24.54 22.02 -20.38
C GLN A 162 23.64 21.11 -19.53
N LEU A 163 22.69 21.70 -18.80
CA LEU A 163 21.80 20.96 -17.92
C LEU A 163 20.93 19.99 -18.73
N LYS A 164 20.93 18.72 -18.32
CA LYS A 164 20.12 17.64 -18.90
C LYS A 164 19.05 17.16 -17.93
N SER A 165 19.28 17.25 -16.62
CA SER A 165 18.33 16.78 -15.61
C SER A 165 18.25 17.78 -14.46
N LEU A 166 17.03 18.21 -14.15
CA LEU A 166 16.70 19.01 -12.97
C LEU A 166 15.62 18.28 -12.17
N GLN A 167 15.95 17.86 -10.94
CA GLN A 167 15.00 17.20 -10.04
C GLN A 167 14.65 18.14 -8.89
N LEU A 168 13.37 18.50 -8.79
CA LEU A 168 12.80 19.37 -7.76
C LEU A 168 11.68 18.66 -6.99
N ASP A 169 11.55 17.34 -7.16
CA ASP A 169 10.49 16.51 -6.61
C ASP A 169 10.41 16.63 -5.08
N GLY A 170 9.22 16.58 -4.50
CA GLY A 170 9.02 16.59 -3.05
C GLY A 170 9.26 17.91 -2.34
N ASN A 171 9.44 19.00 -3.10
CA ASN A 171 9.59 20.34 -2.55
C ASN A 171 8.23 21.06 -2.45
N PRO A 172 7.95 21.83 -1.39
CA PRO A 172 6.66 22.50 -1.19
C PRO A 172 6.47 23.76 -2.08
N LEU A 173 6.67 23.66 -3.39
CA LEU A 173 6.70 24.79 -4.32
C LEU A 173 5.36 25.54 -4.43
N GLN A 174 4.22 24.84 -4.34
CA GLN A 174 2.85 25.34 -4.56
C GLN A 174 2.56 25.88 -5.98
N SER A 175 3.53 26.51 -6.65
CA SER A 175 3.47 27.05 -8.00
C SER A 175 4.87 27.14 -8.63
N ILE A 176 4.92 27.19 -9.97
CA ILE A 176 6.16 27.26 -10.75
C ILE A 176 6.27 28.51 -11.65
N TYR A 177 5.65 29.64 -11.27
CA TYR A 177 5.57 30.82 -12.14
C TYR A 177 6.88 31.63 -12.22
N GLU A 178 7.78 31.49 -11.25
CA GLU A 178 9.13 32.10 -11.29
C GLU A 178 10.19 31.12 -11.82
N LEU A 179 9.82 29.88 -12.16
CA LEU A 179 10.77 28.87 -12.62
C LEU A 179 11.19 29.14 -14.07
N ASN A 180 12.35 29.78 -14.24
CA ASN A 180 12.98 29.98 -15.56
C ASN A 180 14.18 29.04 -15.75
N LEU A 181 14.26 28.44 -16.93
CA LEU A 181 15.40 27.66 -17.38
C LEU A 181 16.28 28.49 -18.33
N PRO A 182 17.61 28.23 -18.39
CA PRO A 182 18.50 28.85 -19.37
C PRO A 182 18.03 28.65 -20.81
N GLU A 183 18.22 29.65 -21.67
CA GLU A 183 17.82 29.60 -23.07
C GLU A 183 18.61 28.54 -23.86
N GLY A 184 17.95 27.88 -24.81
CA GLY A 184 18.60 26.93 -25.73
C GLY A 184 18.90 25.55 -25.14
N ILE A 185 18.49 25.25 -23.90
CA ILE A 185 18.79 23.95 -23.27
C ILE A 185 17.84 22.85 -23.74
N ALA A 186 18.38 21.63 -23.79
CA ALA A 186 17.62 20.40 -24.00
C ALA A 186 17.68 19.52 -22.75
N LEU A 187 16.64 19.60 -21.92
CA LEU A 187 16.50 18.76 -20.74
C LEU A 187 15.96 17.39 -21.13
N LYS A 188 16.64 16.34 -20.66
CA LYS A 188 16.11 14.98 -20.63
C LYS A 188 14.98 14.84 -19.62
N THR A 189 15.14 15.43 -18.42
CA THR A 189 14.15 15.28 -17.35
C THR A 189 14.00 16.56 -16.54
N LEU A 190 12.75 16.96 -16.30
CA LEU A 190 12.36 17.91 -15.27
C LEU A 190 11.38 17.24 -14.31
N GLY A 191 11.86 16.96 -13.10
CA GLY A 191 11.08 16.34 -12.02
C GLY A 191 10.41 17.40 -11.14
N LEU A 192 9.08 17.39 -11.09
CA LEU A 192 8.23 18.27 -10.28
C LEU A 192 7.16 17.46 -9.54
N SER A 193 7.39 16.16 -9.32
CA SER A 193 6.44 15.30 -8.63
C SER A 193 6.34 15.63 -7.15
N ASN A 194 5.17 15.42 -6.55
CA ASN A 194 4.94 15.68 -5.12
C ASN A 194 5.33 17.10 -4.67
N ALA A 195 5.17 18.10 -5.56
CA ALA A 195 5.57 19.49 -5.32
C ALA A 195 4.42 20.38 -4.79
N ARG A 196 3.27 19.78 -4.50
CA ARG A 196 2.03 20.44 -4.02
C ARG A 196 1.48 21.50 -4.98
N ILE A 197 1.75 21.35 -6.28
CA ILE A 197 1.32 22.29 -7.30
C ILE A 197 -0.21 22.21 -7.46
N ARG A 198 -0.91 23.34 -7.26
CA ARG A 198 -2.38 23.42 -7.36
C ARG A 198 -2.87 24.04 -8.67
N LYS A 199 -2.21 25.12 -9.09
CA LYS A 199 -2.59 25.90 -10.28
C LYS A 199 -1.37 26.13 -11.15
N LEU A 200 -1.54 25.89 -12.45
CA LEU A 200 -0.65 26.37 -13.49
C LEU A 200 -1.29 27.66 -14.05
N LYS A 201 -0.53 28.73 -14.27
CA LYS A 201 -1.05 29.99 -14.83
C LYS A 201 -0.85 30.02 -16.36
N ARG A 202 -1.79 30.63 -17.09
CA ARG A 202 -1.83 30.75 -18.58
C ARG A 202 -0.63 31.47 -19.24
N HIS A 203 0.29 32.08 -18.49
CA HIS A 203 1.32 32.99 -19.03
C HIS A 203 2.77 32.59 -18.75
N ASN A 204 3.03 31.32 -18.45
CA ASN A 204 4.38 30.84 -18.19
C ASN A 204 5.09 30.44 -19.49
N PHE A 205 5.99 31.33 -19.94
CA PHE A 205 7.17 31.09 -20.78
C PHE A 205 6.95 30.84 -22.28
N ILE A 206 6.84 31.93 -23.04
CA ILE A 206 7.18 31.97 -24.47
C ILE A 206 8.71 32.10 -24.59
N ASN A 207 9.44 31.06 -24.20
CA ASN A 207 10.83 30.94 -24.65
C ASN A 207 10.97 29.61 -25.38
N SER A 208 10.74 29.66 -26.70
CA SER A 208 10.71 28.50 -27.60
C SER A 208 12.05 27.77 -27.73
N SER A 209 13.11 28.30 -27.12
CA SER A 209 14.47 27.76 -27.20
C SER A 209 14.71 26.56 -26.27
N VAL A 210 13.88 26.34 -25.25
CA VAL A 210 14.06 25.25 -24.28
C VAL A 210 13.18 24.07 -24.63
N THR A 211 13.77 22.87 -24.62
CA THR A 211 13.08 21.60 -24.90
C THR A 211 13.20 20.65 -23.72
N ILE A 212 12.13 19.91 -23.43
CA ILE A 212 12.09 18.88 -22.39
C ILE A 212 11.68 17.54 -23.02
N ASP A 213 12.37 16.45 -22.69
CA ASP A 213 11.93 15.09 -23.06
C ASP A 213 10.89 14.58 -22.04
N ILE A 214 11.27 14.49 -20.76
CA ILE A 214 10.39 13.99 -19.68
C ILE A 214 10.03 15.10 -18.71
N LEU A 215 8.72 15.36 -18.57
CA LEU A 215 8.16 16.28 -17.59
C LEU A 215 7.24 15.54 -16.63
N ASP A 216 7.62 15.52 -15.35
CA ASP A 216 6.90 14.78 -14.31
C ASP A 216 6.18 15.72 -13.33
N PHE A 217 4.85 15.77 -13.43
CA PHE A 217 3.95 16.45 -12.50
C PHE A 217 3.15 15.48 -11.63
N SER A 218 3.56 14.22 -11.53
CA SER A 218 2.79 13.24 -10.76
C SER A 218 2.64 13.61 -9.29
N ASN A 219 1.59 13.11 -8.64
CA ASN A 219 1.37 13.31 -7.21
C ASN A 219 1.27 14.79 -6.79
N ASN A 220 0.67 15.62 -7.64
CA ASN A 220 0.38 17.02 -7.32
C ASN A 220 -1.13 17.21 -7.09
N LEU A 221 -1.59 18.46 -7.10
CA LEU A 221 -2.97 18.84 -6.77
C LEU A 221 -3.61 19.59 -7.93
N ILE A 222 -3.15 19.30 -9.15
CA ILE A 222 -3.56 20.02 -10.35
C ILE A 222 -4.99 19.61 -10.68
N GLN A 223 -5.89 20.60 -10.70
CA GLN A 223 -7.30 20.40 -11.04
C GLN A 223 -7.61 20.76 -12.49
N ILE A 224 -6.93 21.79 -13.00
CA ILE A 224 -7.15 22.34 -14.35
C ILE A 224 -5.80 22.47 -15.02
N LEU A 225 -5.71 21.97 -16.24
CA LEU A 225 -4.59 22.21 -17.15
C LEU A 225 -4.97 23.34 -18.11
N PRO A 226 -4.54 24.60 -17.85
CA PRO A 226 -4.69 25.65 -18.84
C PRO A 226 -3.86 25.33 -20.08
N ASP A 227 -4.03 26.10 -21.15
CA ASP A 227 -3.14 26.14 -22.32
C ASP A 227 -1.67 26.13 -21.88
N PHE A 228 -1.07 24.95 -21.94
CA PHE A 228 0.20 24.68 -21.31
C PHE A 228 1.30 24.84 -22.36
N THR A 229 1.87 26.05 -22.46
CA THR A 229 3.00 26.39 -23.35
C THR A 229 4.37 26.02 -22.76
N PHE A 230 4.44 24.99 -21.93
CA PHE A 230 5.67 24.68 -21.20
C PHE A 230 6.53 23.67 -21.96
N TYR A 231 7.53 24.18 -22.69
CA TYR A 231 8.72 23.47 -23.21
C TYR A 231 8.54 22.14 -23.98
N TYR A 232 7.32 21.85 -24.46
CA TYR A 232 6.96 20.77 -25.38
C TYR A 232 7.51 19.35 -25.03
N PRO A 233 7.10 18.76 -23.89
CA PRO A 233 7.54 17.42 -23.48
C PRO A 233 7.21 16.31 -24.48
N GLN A 234 8.13 15.34 -24.65
CA GLN A 234 7.83 14.07 -25.31
C GLN A 234 7.06 13.11 -24.40
N LYS A 235 7.30 13.16 -23.09
CA LYS A 235 6.63 12.35 -22.08
C LYS A 235 6.10 13.26 -20.98
N LEU A 236 4.79 13.26 -20.79
CA LEU A 236 4.12 14.06 -19.78
C LEU A 236 3.45 13.13 -18.77
N ASN A 237 3.93 13.17 -17.52
CA ASN A 237 3.34 12.44 -16.41
C ASN A 237 2.47 13.38 -15.56
N LEU A 238 1.17 13.15 -15.57
CA LEU A 238 0.16 13.86 -14.79
C LEU A 238 -0.58 12.91 -13.85
N SER A 239 -0.02 11.73 -13.57
CA SER A 239 -0.66 10.73 -12.73
C SER A 239 -0.88 11.23 -11.29
N TYR A 240 -1.90 10.72 -10.62
CA TYR A 240 -2.24 11.03 -9.24
C TYR A 240 -2.37 12.55 -8.98
N ASN A 241 -3.08 13.24 -9.86
CA ASN A 241 -3.50 14.63 -9.70
C ASN A 241 -5.01 14.69 -9.41
N GLN A 242 -5.63 15.84 -9.64
CA GLN A 242 -7.06 16.09 -9.37
C GLN A 242 -7.81 16.47 -10.65
N LEU A 243 -7.36 15.98 -11.82
CA LEU A 243 -7.97 16.28 -13.12
C LEU A 243 -9.30 15.54 -13.30
N TYR A 244 -10.28 16.15 -13.98
CA TYR A 244 -11.63 15.61 -14.17
C TYR A 244 -12.26 16.10 -15.49
N SER A 245 -13.38 15.49 -15.89
CA SER A 245 -13.98 15.64 -17.24
C SER A 245 -14.50 17.05 -17.56
N GLN A 246 -15.05 17.80 -16.60
CA GLN A 246 -15.69 19.10 -16.85
C GLN A 246 -14.75 20.20 -17.34
N TYR A 247 -13.45 20.08 -17.09
CA TYR A 247 -12.44 21.02 -17.60
C TYR A 247 -11.52 20.27 -18.55
N HIS A 248 -11.83 20.34 -19.85
CA HIS A 248 -10.99 19.75 -20.87
C HIS A 248 -9.57 20.28 -20.72
N SER A 249 -8.64 19.36 -20.45
CA SER A 249 -7.23 19.68 -20.34
C SER A 249 -6.73 20.11 -21.72
N ASN A 250 -6.27 21.35 -21.84
CA ASN A 250 -5.92 21.86 -23.15
C ASN A 250 -4.49 21.46 -23.54
N PHE A 251 -4.36 20.41 -24.35
CA PHE A 251 -3.09 20.00 -24.95
C PHE A 251 -2.79 20.71 -26.29
N SER A 252 -3.44 21.85 -26.57
CA SER A 252 -3.36 22.68 -27.80
C SER A 252 -1.96 22.83 -28.40
N ILE A 253 -0.98 22.94 -27.50
CA ILE A 253 0.37 23.36 -27.84
C ILE A 253 1.34 22.17 -27.88
N GLN A 254 0.94 20.96 -27.44
CA GLN A 254 1.86 19.82 -27.33
C GLN A 254 2.18 19.19 -28.70
N SER A 255 3.38 19.46 -29.22
CA SER A 255 3.77 19.14 -30.60
C SER A 255 4.66 17.90 -30.77
N SER A 256 5.13 17.34 -29.66
CA SER A 256 6.14 16.28 -29.57
C SER A 256 5.70 15.12 -28.68
N LEU A 257 4.49 15.17 -28.12
CA LEU A 257 4.04 14.23 -27.09
C LEU A 257 3.87 12.81 -27.65
N THR A 258 4.62 11.86 -27.08
CA THR A 258 4.62 10.43 -27.41
C THR A 258 4.00 9.57 -26.31
N LEU A 259 4.07 10.04 -25.05
CA LEU A 259 3.50 9.37 -23.89
C LEU A 259 2.77 10.38 -23.01
N LEU A 260 1.53 10.05 -22.65
CA LEU A 260 0.72 10.79 -21.69
C LEU A 260 0.23 9.85 -20.59
N ASP A 261 0.54 10.18 -19.34
CA ASP A 261 0.06 9.45 -18.17
C ASP A 261 -0.93 10.28 -17.36
N LEU A 262 -2.18 9.81 -17.31
CA LEU A 262 -3.29 10.40 -16.56
C LEU A 262 -3.83 9.43 -15.49
N THR A 263 -3.04 8.42 -15.11
CA THR A 263 -3.42 7.42 -14.11
C THR A 263 -3.81 8.06 -12.78
N GLY A 264 -4.81 7.54 -12.07
CA GLY A 264 -5.08 8.01 -10.70
C GLY A 264 -5.70 9.41 -10.61
N ASN A 265 -6.37 9.89 -11.66
CA ASN A 265 -7.12 11.15 -11.67
C ASN A 265 -8.63 10.88 -11.40
N LYS A 266 -9.48 11.86 -11.69
CA LYS A 266 -10.93 11.82 -11.47
C LYS A 266 -11.74 11.86 -12.77
N TYR A 267 -11.22 11.30 -13.86
CA TYR A 267 -11.99 11.22 -15.10
C TYR A 267 -13.12 10.18 -14.97
N GLU A 268 -14.35 10.61 -15.25
CA GLU A 268 -15.53 9.74 -15.27
C GLU A 268 -15.91 9.34 -16.71
N GLU A 269 -15.66 10.24 -17.66
CA GLU A 269 -15.83 10.04 -19.09
C GLU A 269 -14.70 10.74 -19.84
N ILE A 270 -14.42 10.28 -21.06
CA ILE A 270 -13.48 10.94 -21.98
C ILE A 270 -14.11 10.99 -23.37
N ASP A 271 -14.12 12.20 -23.94
CA ASP A 271 -14.59 12.51 -25.28
C ASP A 271 -13.46 12.95 -26.23
N GLY A 272 -13.82 13.25 -27.48
CA GLY A 272 -12.89 13.79 -28.48
C GLY A 272 -12.30 15.15 -28.14
N HIS A 273 -12.92 15.92 -27.23
CA HIS A 273 -12.44 17.25 -26.85
C HIS A 273 -11.15 17.20 -26.01
N LEU A 274 -10.91 16.12 -25.26
CA LEU A 274 -9.66 15.98 -24.50
C LEU A 274 -8.42 16.03 -25.41
N PHE A 275 -8.51 15.45 -26.61
CA PHE A 275 -7.38 15.34 -27.54
C PHE A 275 -7.50 16.26 -28.76
N ILE A 276 -8.63 16.97 -28.92
CA ILE A 276 -8.92 17.82 -30.08
C ILE A 276 -7.85 18.88 -30.32
N SER A 277 -7.23 19.31 -29.23
CA SER A 277 -6.26 20.39 -29.21
C SER A 277 -4.84 19.90 -29.50
N LEU A 278 -4.52 18.60 -29.39
CA LEU A 278 -3.17 18.11 -29.72
C LEU A 278 -2.74 18.56 -31.13
N LYS A 279 -1.64 19.30 -31.21
CA LYS A 279 -1.14 19.88 -32.47
C LYS A 279 -0.70 18.79 -33.46
N PHE A 280 -0.10 17.70 -32.96
CA PHE A 280 0.30 16.54 -33.74
C PHE A 280 -0.15 15.24 -33.03
N PRO A 281 -1.46 14.93 -33.08
CA PRO A 281 -2.04 13.82 -32.32
C PRO A 281 -1.51 12.46 -32.77
N THR A 282 -1.04 12.36 -34.02
CA THR A 282 -0.44 11.14 -34.59
C THR A 282 0.89 10.72 -33.97
N LYS A 283 1.55 11.58 -33.18
CA LYS A 283 2.79 11.22 -32.48
C LYS A 283 2.55 10.45 -31.17
N LEU A 284 1.34 10.52 -30.60
CA LEU A 284 1.03 9.88 -29.33
C LEU A 284 1.00 8.36 -29.50
N GLN A 285 1.89 7.65 -28.80
CA GLN A 285 2.02 6.19 -28.90
C GLN A 285 1.56 5.47 -27.63
N SER A 286 1.68 6.10 -26.47
CA SER A 286 1.35 5.50 -25.18
C SER A 286 0.39 6.37 -24.39
N LEU A 287 -0.70 5.78 -23.91
CA LEU A 287 -1.70 6.47 -23.11
C LEU A 287 -2.06 5.63 -21.89
N TYR A 288 -1.93 6.24 -20.71
CA TYR A 288 -2.27 5.62 -19.43
C TYR A 288 -3.45 6.36 -18.81
N LEU A 289 -4.52 5.61 -18.57
CA LEU A 289 -5.81 6.07 -18.02
C LEU A 289 -6.27 5.21 -16.83
N SER A 290 -5.34 4.41 -16.27
CA SER A 290 -5.68 3.46 -15.22
C SER A 290 -6.09 4.16 -13.92
N ALA A 291 -6.80 3.48 -13.03
CA ALA A 291 -7.21 3.99 -11.72
C ALA A 291 -7.94 5.35 -11.78
N ASN A 292 -8.79 5.55 -12.78
CA ASN A 292 -9.73 6.67 -12.84
C ASN A 292 -11.13 6.18 -12.42
N ARG A 293 -12.20 6.89 -12.83
CA ARG A 293 -13.60 6.52 -12.58
C ARG A 293 -14.35 6.29 -13.89
N LEU A 294 -13.63 5.89 -14.93
CA LEU A 294 -14.16 5.86 -16.30
C LEU A 294 -15.27 4.83 -16.41
N HIS A 295 -16.50 5.27 -16.68
CA HIS A 295 -17.63 4.41 -17.00
C HIS A 295 -17.94 4.40 -18.50
N ALA A 296 -17.51 5.43 -19.23
CA ALA A 296 -17.62 5.54 -20.69
C ALA A 296 -16.39 6.19 -21.32
N ILE A 297 -16.04 5.76 -22.54
CA ILE A 297 -15.11 6.46 -23.43
C ILE A 297 -15.82 6.59 -24.77
N HIS A 298 -15.99 7.80 -25.28
CA HIS A 298 -16.70 8.02 -26.54
C HIS A 298 -15.92 7.43 -27.71
N GLN A 299 -16.63 6.87 -28.69
CA GLN A 299 -15.98 6.20 -29.82
C GLN A 299 -15.06 7.15 -30.60
N GLU A 300 -15.50 8.39 -30.81
CA GLU A 300 -14.74 9.43 -31.53
C GLU A 300 -13.50 9.93 -30.78
N THR A 301 -13.34 9.60 -29.50
CA THR A 301 -12.21 10.05 -28.65
C THR A 301 -10.86 9.76 -29.30
N PHE A 302 -10.73 8.59 -29.93
CA PHE A 302 -9.48 8.14 -30.52
C PHE A 302 -9.34 8.51 -32.01
N SER A 303 -10.31 9.23 -32.60
CA SER A 303 -10.37 9.61 -34.03
C SER A 303 -9.17 10.43 -34.54
N LYS A 304 -8.40 11.05 -33.65
CA LYS A 304 -7.21 11.83 -34.03
C LYS A 304 -5.90 11.16 -33.61
N ILE A 305 -5.95 10.23 -32.67
CA ILE A 305 -4.80 9.57 -32.02
C ILE A 305 -4.74 8.08 -32.36
N HIS A 306 -5.14 7.71 -33.58
CA HIS A 306 -5.18 6.34 -34.11
C HIS A 306 -3.85 5.57 -34.12
N GLN A 307 -2.73 6.26 -33.87
CA GLN A 307 -1.37 5.70 -33.86
C GLN A 307 -0.94 5.13 -32.50
N ILE A 308 -1.84 5.14 -31.50
CA ILE A 308 -1.58 4.56 -30.17
C ILE A 308 -1.21 3.08 -30.31
N ARG A 309 -0.14 2.69 -29.62
CA ARG A 309 0.40 1.32 -29.57
C ARG A 309 0.19 0.68 -28.20
N PHE A 310 0.17 1.49 -27.13
CA PHE A 310 0.06 1.03 -25.76
C PHE A 310 -1.06 1.78 -25.05
N LEU A 311 -2.08 1.05 -24.62
CA LEU A 311 -3.25 1.61 -23.94
C LEU A 311 -3.52 0.85 -22.64
N TYR A 312 -3.43 1.57 -21.51
CA TYR A 312 -3.63 1.01 -20.17
C TYR A 312 -4.80 1.70 -19.48
N ILE A 313 -5.92 0.99 -19.32
CA ILE A 313 -7.17 1.53 -18.73
C ILE A 313 -7.65 0.63 -17.57
N ASN A 314 -6.70 0.12 -16.79
CA ASN A 314 -7.00 -0.82 -15.70
C ASN A 314 -7.67 -0.13 -14.51
N GLY A 315 -8.53 -0.83 -13.77
CA GLY A 315 -9.12 -0.28 -12.54
C GLY A 315 -10.05 0.88 -12.81
N ASN A 316 -10.98 0.70 -13.75
CA ASN A 316 -12.04 1.64 -14.09
C ASN A 316 -13.41 0.92 -14.01
N LYS A 317 -14.47 1.52 -14.55
CA LYS A 317 -15.84 1.00 -14.53
C LYS A 317 -16.38 0.75 -15.95
N LEU A 318 -15.51 0.47 -16.91
CA LEU A 318 -15.88 0.32 -18.32
C LEU A 318 -16.68 -0.96 -18.56
N LYS A 319 -17.68 -0.85 -19.45
CA LYS A 319 -18.51 -1.98 -19.92
C LYS A 319 -18.46 -2.16 -21.44
N ASP A 320 -18.31 -1.06 -22.16
CA ASP A 320 -18.32 -0.98 -23.62
C ASP A 320 -16.90 -0.78 -24.17
N LEU A 321 -16.59 -1.45 -25.28
CA LEU A 321 -15.27 -1.45 -25.93
C LEU A 321 -15.26 -0.82 -27.31
N ARG A 322 -16.38 -0.31 -27.85
CA ARG A 322 -16.47 0.25 -29.22
C ARG A 322 -15.39 1.28 -29.55
N PHE A 323 -14.88 2.01 -28.56
CA PHE A 323 -13.81 2.99 -28.73
C PHE A 323 -12.50 2.40 -29.27
N ILE A 324 -12.23 1.11 -29.08
CA ILE A 324 -10.99 0.48 -29.56
C ILE A 324 -11.00 0.23 -31.07
N GLN A 325 -12.18 0.22 -31.71
CA GLN A 325 -12.32 -0.01 -33.16
C GLN A 325 -11.50 0.98 -34.01
N LEU A 326 -11.21 2.15 -33.45
CA LEU A 326 -10.43 3.23 -34.06
C LEU A 326 -8.92 3.14 -33.76
N LEU A 327 -8.39 2.02 -33.26
CA LEU A 327 -6.98 1.90 -32.84
C LEU A 327 -6.21 0.78 -33.58
N PRO A 328 -6.07 0.84 -34.91
CA PRO A 328 -5.50 -0.28 -35.68
C PRO A 328 -4.01 -0.57 -35.40
N GLN A 329 -3.28 0.38 -34.80
CA GLN A 329 -1.85 0.26 -34.47
C GLN A 329 -1.60 -0.31 -33.06
N LEU A 330 -2.66 -0.64 -32.32
CA LEU A 330 -2.56 -1.08 -30.94
C LEU A 330 -1.79 -2.41 -30.85
N LYS A 331 -0.77 -2.45 -29.98
CA LYS A 331 0.04 -3.65 -29.72
C LYS A 331 -0.28 -4.27 -28.36
N ILE A 332 -0.51 -3.43 -27.36
CA ILE A 332 -0.84 -3.85 -26.00
C ILE A 332 -2.09 -3.10 -25.55
N LEU A 333 -3.09 -3.87 -25.14
CA LEU A 333 -4.32 -3.38 -24.53
C LEU A 333 -4.53 -4.01 -23.16
N SER A 334 -4.58 -3.16 -22.13
CA SER A 334 -4.85 -3.59 -20.76
C SER A 334 -6.16 -3.00 -20.25
N LEU A 335 -7.13 -3.88 -20.03
CA LEU A 335 -8.50 -3.58 -19.58
C LEU A 335 -8.82 -4.32 -18.27
N GLN A 336 -7.80 -4.71 -17.51
CA GLN A 336 -8.00 -5.48 -16.29
C GLN A 336 -8.78 -4.70 -15.25
N ASN A 337 -9.55 -5.40 -14.41
CA ASN A 337 -10.29 -4.78 -13.31
C ASN A 337 -11.26 -3.69 -13.81
N ASN A 338 -12.18 -4.08 -14.70
CA ASN A 338 -13.28 -3.27 -15.20
C ASN A 338 -14.61 -4.02 -15.00
N GLU A 339 -15.69 -3.57 -15.63
CA GLU A 339 -17.02 -4.20 -15.53
C GLU A 339 -17.48 -4.84 -16.86
N ILE A 340 -16.55 -5.27 -17.71
CA ILE A 340 -16.84 -5.86 -19.03
C ILE A 340 -17.48 -7.25 -18.82
N TYR A 341 -18.67 -7.47 -19.37
CA TYR A 341 -19.41 -8.72 -19.20
C TYR A 341 -19.68 -9.47 -20.50
N ASP A 342 -19.59 -8.79 -21.64
CA ASP A 342 -19.76 -9.37 -22.98
C ASP A 342 -18.71 -8.80 -23.94
N LEU A 343 -18.37 -9.57 -24.97
CA LEU A 343 -17.42 -9.17 -26.01
C LEU A 343 -18.12 -9.17 -27.37
N ASN A 344 -17.70 -8.28 -28.26
CA ASN A 344 -18.18 -8.20 -29.63
C ASN A 344 -17.02 -8.36 -30.61
N LYS A 345 -17.20 -9.17 -31.65
CA LYS A 345 -16.16 -9.46 -32.66
C LYS A 345 -15.76 -8.20 -33.42
N GLU A 346 -16.73 -7.33 -33.69
CA GLU A 346 -16.50 -6.08 -34.42
C GLU A 346 -15.58 -5.12 -33.66
N ASP A 347 -15.53 -5.20 -32.32
CA ASP A 347 -14.67 -4.32 -31.51
C ASP A 347 -13.19 -4.57 -31.79
N PHE A 348 -12.79 -5.82 -32.06
CA PHE A 348 -11.41 -6.23 -32.27
C PHE A 348 -11.04 -6.40 -33.75
N ALA A 349 -12.02 -6.32 -34.66
CA ALA A 349 -11.84 -6.63 -36.08
C ALA A 349 -10.72 -5.83 -36.77
N ASN A 350 -10.50 -4.58 -36.35
CA ASN A 350 -9.48 -3.69 -36.93
C ASN A 350 -8.10 -3.76 -36.26
N LEU A 351 -7.95 -4.52 -35.17
CA LEU A 351 -6.76 -4.54 -34.31
C LEU A 351 -5.65 -5.48 -34.82
N THR A 352 -5.24 -5.29 -36.07
CA THR A 352 -4.32 -6.21 -36.80
C THR A 352 -2.89 -6.28 -36.25
N GLN A 353 -2.50 -5.37 -35.36
CA GLN A 353 -1.17 -5.35 -34.72
C GLN A 353 -1.22 -5.76 -33.24
N LEU A 354 -2.38 -6.15 -32.73
CA LEU A 354 -2.56 -6.45 -31.31
C LEU A 354 -1.83 -7.75 -30.97
N ASN A 355 -0.85 -7.66 -30.07
CA ASN A 355 0.02 -8.76 -29.66
C ASN A 355 -0.32 -9.26 -28.27
N GLU A 356 -0.71 -8.36 -27.36
CA GLU A 356 -1.03 -8.68 -25.97
C GLU A 356 -2.36 -8.04 -25.56
N LEU A 357 -3.24 -8.88 -25.02
CA LEU A 357 -4.56 -8.46 -24.53
C LEU A 357 -4.79 -8.98 -23.11
N TYR A 358 -5.07 -8.05 -22.20
CA TYR A 358 -5.34 -8.33 -20.80
C TYR A 358 -6.77 -7.94 -20.41
N LEU A 359 -7.62 -8.95 -20.23
CA LEU A 359 -9.04 -8.83 -19.87
C LEU A 359 -9.35 -9.43 -18.48
N GLY A 360 -8.33 -9.69 -17.66
CA GLY A 360 -8.53 -10.31 -16.35
C GLY A 360 -9.30 -9.44 -15.36
N LYS A 361 -9.94 -10.07 -14.35
CA LYS A 361 -10.77 -9.38 -13.34
C LYS A 361 -11.92 -8.57 -13.96
N ASN A 362 -12.66 -9.18 -14.87
CA ASN A 362 -13.87 -8.63 -15.46
C ASN A 362 -15.05 -9.57 -15.13
N LYS A 363 -16.18 -9.43 -15.84
CA LYS A 363 -17.41 -10.20 -15.62
C LYS A 363 -17.78 -11.06 -16.84
N ILE A 364 -16.81 -11.42 -17.69
CA ILE A 364 -17.05 -12.16 -18.93
C ILE A 364 -17.52 -13.59 -18.61
N THR A 365 -18.61 -14.03 -19.21
CA THR A 365 -19.27 -15.32 -18.86
C THR A 365 -19.08 -16.44 -19.89
N ARG A 366 -18.81 -16.10 -21.15
CA ARG A 366 -18.73 -17.05 -22.26
C ARG A 366 -17.83 -16.52 -23.38
N LEU A 367 -17.25 -17.45 -24.15
CA LEU A 367 -16.49 -17.18 -25.37
C LEU A 367 -17.04 -18.07 -26.48
N THR A 368 -17.74 -17.50 -27.46
CA THR A 368 -18.56 -18.30 -28.40
C THR A 368 -18.42 -17.92 -29.86
N GLN A 369 -17.57 -16.95 -30.18
CA GLN A 369 -17.36 -16.41 -31.53
C GLN A 369 -15.87 -16.18 -31.69
N ASN A 370 -15.25 -16.24 -32.87
CA ASN A 370 -13.84 -15.83 -33.01
C ASN A 370 -13.66 -14.31 -32.82
N TYR A 371 -13.74 -13.79 -31.59
CA TYR A 371 -13.68 -12.36 -31.30
C TYR A 371 -12.33 -11.77 -31.76
N PHE A 372 -11.26 -12.57 -31.67
CA PHE A 372 -9.88 -12.11 -31.90
C PHE A 372 -9.30 -12.51 -33.27
N ALA A 373 -10.13 -12.99 -34.20
CA ALA A 373 -9.75 -13.51 -35.51
C ALA A 373 -8.66 -12.72 -36.24
N ASN A 374 -8.82 -11.39 -36.32
CA ASN A 374 -7.95 -10.52 -37.14
C ASN A 374 -6.69 -10.04 -36.42
N THR A 375 -6.41 -10.54 -35.21
CA THR A 375 -5.31 -10.07 -34.37
C THR A 375 -4.04 -10.91 -34.55
N LYS A 376 -2.90 -10.38 -34.09
CA LYS A 376 -1.62 -11.11 -34.01
C LYS A 376 -1.30 -11.51 -32.59
N LEU A 377 -2.33 -11.87 -31.82
CA LEU A 377 -2.18 -12.15 -30.41
C LEU A 377 -1.15 -13.25 -30.19
N THR A 378 -0.21 -12.96 -29.30
CA THR A 378 0.80 -13.89 -28.80
C THR A 378 0.53 -14.22 -27.33
N SER A 379 -0.11 -13.30 -26.60
CA SER A 379 -0.52 -13.48 -25.22
C SER A 379 -1.96 -12.98 -25.01
N LEU A 380 -2.80 -13.85 -24.46
CA LEU A 380 -4.17 -13.54 -24.08
C LEU A 380 -4.41 -13.93 -22.62
N SER A 381 -4.79 -12.96 -21.80
CA SER A 381 -5.14 -13.17 -20.38
C SER A 381 -6.61 -12.84 -20.11
N LEU A 382 -7.34 -13.85 -19.65
CA LEU A 382 -8.77 -13.82 -19.31
C LEU A 382 -9.00 -14.28 -17.86
N GLU A 383 -7.98 -14.18 -17.01
CA GLU A 383 -8.02 -14.70 -15.65
C GLU A 383 -9.03 -13.96 -14.75
N ASN A 384 -9.57 -14.63 -13.73
CA ASN A 384 -10.53 -14.03 -12.79
C ASN A 384 -11.75 -13.43 -13.52
N ASN A 385 -12.38 -14.22 -14.39
CA ASN A 385 -13.66 -13.89 -15.01
C ASN A 385 -14.70 -14.94 -14.57
N LEU A 386 -15.83 -15.00 -15.27
CA LEU A 386 -16.92 -15.94 -15.00
C LEU A 386 -17.10 -16.93 -16.16
N ILE A 387 -16.04 -17.20 -16.95
CA ILE A 387 -16.13 -17.95 -18.20
C ILE A 387 -16.46 -19.41 -17.90
N SER A 388 -17.61 -19.88 -18.39
CA SER A 388 -18.06 -21.26 -18.21
C SER A 388 -18.05 -22.08 -19.50
N VAL A 389 -18.07 -21.42 -20.66
CA VAL A 389 -18.16 -22.05 -21.98
C VAL A 389 -17.17 -21.37 -22.95
N ILE A 390 -16.40 -22.18 -23.67
CA ILE A 390 -15.54 -21.75 -24.79
C ILE A 390 -15.93 -22.58 -26.02
N LYS A 391 -16.30 -21.93 -27.11
CA LYS A 391 -16.63 -22.56 -28.40
C LYS A 391 -15.97 -21.81 -29.53
N SER A 392 -15.17 -22.51 -30.34
CA SER A 392 -14.63 -22.03 -31.62
C SER A 392 -14.15 -20.58 -31.56
N GLU A 393 -13.26 -20.27 -30.60
CA GLU A 393 -12.76 -18.91 -30.35
C GLU A 393 -11.35 -18.69 -30.94
N PHE A 394 -10.56 -19.76 -30.96
CA PHE A 394 -9.12 -19.67 -31.21
C PHE A 394 -8.71 -20.20 -32.59
N THR A 395 -9.68 -20.39 -33.49
CA THR A 395 -9.42 -21.06 -34.78
C THR A 395 -8.55 -20.26 -35.73
N GLU A 396 -8.52 -18.93 -35.56
CA GLU A 396 -7.85 -18.00 -36.49
C GLU A 396 -6.59 -17.34 -35.90
N ILE A 397 -6.34 -17.49 -34.58
CA ILE A 397 -5.19 -16.87 -33.90
C ILE A 397 -3.98 -17.80 -33.77
N LEU A 398 -3.48 -18.28 -34.90
CA LEU A 398 -2.39 -19.27 -34.99
C LEU A 398 -1.06 -18.80 -34.36
N SER A 399 -0.90 -17.50 -34.11
CA SER A 399 0.28 -16.90 -33.46
C SER A 399 0.29 -17.00 -31.94
N LEU A 400 -0.81 -17.46 -31.32
CA LEU A 400 -0.96 -17.45 -29.88
C LEU A 400 0.06 -18.37 -29.21
N LYS A 401 0.89 -17.81 -28.32
CA LYS A 401 1.93 -18.54 -27.57
C LYS A 401 1.54 -18.82 -26.13
N SER A 402 0.74 -17.93 -25.53
CA SER A 402 0.31 -18.01 -24.14
C SER A 402 -1.17 -17.71 -24.01
N LEU A 403 -1.91 -18.62 -23.37
CA LEU A 403 -3.32 -18.47 -23.03
C LEU A 403 -3.52 -18.67 -21.53
N ASN A 404 -4.05 -17.65 -20.84
CA ASN A 404 -4.35 -17.69 -19.41
C ASN A 404 -5.87 -17.58 -19.16
N LEU A 405 -6.44 -18.66 -18.64
CA LEU A 405 -7.85 -18.84 -18.27
C LEU A 405 -8.01 -19.13 -16.76
N ASN A 406 -7.02 -18.79 -15.95
CA ASN A 406 -7.03 -19.05 -14.51
C ASN A 406 -8.24 -18.43 -13.80
N ASN A 407 -8.77 -19.08 -12.76
CA ASN A 407 -9.87 -18.59 -11.95
C ASN A 407 -11.12 -18.23 -12.80
N ASN A 408 -11.68 -19.24 -13.45
CA ASN A 408 -12.92 -19.15 -14.22
C ASN A 408 -13.88 -20.28 -13.78
N HIS A 409 -14.92 -20.56 -14.57
CA HIS A 409 -15.94 -21.56 -14.27
C HIS A 409 -15.99 -22.71 -15.29
N LEU A 410 -14.87 -23.00 -15.96
CA LEU A 410 -14.79 -24.07 -16.96
C LEU A 410 -14.94 -25.45 -16.30
N GLN A 411 -15.87 -26.27 -16.78
CA GLN A 411 -16.05 -27.65 -16.30
C GLN A 411 -15.36 -28.69 -17.18
N ALA A 412 -15.03 -28.32 -18.41
CA ALA A 412 -14.31 -29.12 -19.39
C ALA A 412 -13.58 -28.17 -20.35
N ILE A 413 -12.58 -28.70 -21.05
CA ILE A 413 -11.85 -28.01 -22.13
C ILE A 413 -12.22 -28.57 -23.52
N THR A 414 -13.22 -29.45 -23.58
CA THR A 414 -13.67 -30.08 -24.81
C THR A 414 -14.02 -29.01 -25.83
N GLU A 415 -13.57 -29.20 -27.07
CA GLU A 415 -13.76 -28.29 -28.22
C GLU A 415 -12.77 -27.13 -28.34
N LEU A 416 -11.93 -26.90 -27.33
CA LEU A 416 -10.91 -25.83 -27.35
C LEU A 416 -9.86 -26.06 -28.45
N PHE A 417 -9.42 -27.31 -28.60
CA PHE A 417 -8.34 -27.71 -29.51
C PHE A 417 -8.84 -28.34 -30.81
N LYS A 418 -10.12 -28.15 -31.16
CA LYS A 418 -10.65 -28.61 -32.46
C LYS A 418 -9.85 -28.08 -33.65
N THR A 419 -9.17 -26.95 -33.48
CA THR A 419 -8.29 -26.34 -34.47
C THR A 419 -6.84 -26.37 -34.03
N GLU A 420 -5.93 -26.49 -34.99
CA GLU A 420 -4.50 -26.48 -34.72
C GLU A 420 -4.06 -25.13 -34.13
N LEU A 421 -3.40 -25.15 -32.98
CA LEU A 421 -2.74 -23.99 -32.36
C LEU A 421 -1.23 -24.20 -32.39
N PRO A 422 -0.58 -24.03 -33.56
CA PRO A 422 0.79 -24.51 -33.77
C PRO A 422 1.85 -23.77 -32.95
N ALA A 423 1.55 -22.54 -32.50
CA ALA A 423 2.49 -21.72 -31.72
C ALA A 423 2.26 -21.78 -30.19
N LEU A 424 1.19 -22.44 -29.72
CA LEU A 424 0.81 -22.40 -28.31
C LEU A 424 1.82 -23.20 -27.48
N LYS A 425 2.51 -22.50 -26.58
CA LYS A 425 3.54 -23.06 -25.68
C LYS A 425 3.09 -23.15 -24.24
N TYR A 426 2.32 -22.16 -23.79
CA TYR A 426 1.90 -22.01 -22.40
C TYR A 426 0.38 -21.97 -22.30
N PHE A 427 -0.18 -22.92 -21.55
CA PHE A 427 -1.62 -23.02 -21.34
C PHE A 427 -1.93 -23.08 -19.85
N TYR A 428 -2.54 -22.02 -19.32
CA TYR A 428 -2.87 -21.88 -17.89
C TYR A 428 -4.39 -21.92 -17.68
N VAL A 429 -4.87 -22.88 -16.87
CA VAL A 429 -6.30 -23.10 -16.58
C VAL A 429 -6.50 -23.45 -15.10
N ARG A 430 -5.81 -22.74 -14.22
CA ARG A 430 -5.86 -22.94 -12.76
C ARG A 430 -7.23 -22.60 -12.18
N HIS A 431 -7.59 -23.19 -11.05
CA HIS A 431 -8.79 -22.85 -10.28
C HIS A 431 -10.06 -22.76 -11.14
N ASN A 432 -10.35 -23.85 -11.83
CA ASN A 432 -11.57 -24.05 -12.61
C ASN A 432 -12.32 -25.29 -12.06
N GLY A 433 -13.32 -25.78 -12.78
CA GLY A 433 -14.11 -26.96 -12.42
C GLY A 433 -13.80 -28.21 -13.25
N ILE A 434 -12.64 -28.30 -13.90
CA ILE A 434 -12.34 -29.36 -14.88
C ILE A 434 -12.29 -30.73 -14.19
N THR A 435 -13.09 -31.69 -14.67
CA THR A 435 -13.21 -33.03 -14.06
C THR A 435 -12.41 -34.11 -14.78
N SER A 436 -12.18 -33.95 -16.08
CA SER A 436 -11.37 -34.87 -16.88
C SER A 436 -10.76 -34.15 -18.08
N PHE A 437 -9.62 -34.65 -18.54
CA PHE A 437 -8.88 -34.11 -19.68
C PHE A 437 -9.12 -35.01 -20.91
N LYS A 438 -10.37 -35.07 -21.39
CA LYS A 438 -10.77 -35.90 -22.54
C LYS A 438 -10.92 -35.04 -23.80
N ASP A 439 -9.83 -34.47 -24.31
CA ASP A 439 -9.84 -33.83 -25.65
C ASP A 439 -8.74 -34.44 -26.51
N VAL A 440 -9.13 -35.38 -27.38
CA VAL A 440 -8.24 -36.08 -28.31
C VAL A 440 -7.52 -35.10 -29.24
N ASN A 441 -8.09 -33.92 -29.48
CA ASN A 441 -7.52 -32.94 -30.40
C ASN A 441 -6.36 -32.14 -29.81
N ILE A 442 -6.02 -32.31 -28.52
CA ILE A 442 -4.84 -31.62 -27.96
C ILE A 442 -3.54 -32.04 -28.65
N TRP A 443 -3.49 -33.23 -29.23
CA TRP A 443 -2.34 -33.72 -30.00
C TRP A 443 -2.00 -32.84 -31.21
N ASN A 444 -2.96 -32.00 -31.65
CA ASN A 444 -2.76 -31.02 -32.69
C ASN A 444 -1.88 -29.83 -32.24
N VAL A 445 -1.63 -29.68 -30.93
CA VAL A 445 -0.84 -28.60 -30.34
C VAL A 445 0.58 -29.07 -30.03
N LYS A 446 1.36 -29.35 -31.08
CA LYS A 446 2.68 -29.99 -30.95
C LYS A 446 3.75 -29.13 -30.26
N ALA A 447 3.58 -27.80 -30.24
CA ALA A 447 4.54 -26.88 -29.61
C ALA A 447 4.28 -26.66 -28.11
N LEU A 448 3.29 -27.34 -27.53
CA LEU A 448 2.91 -27.17 -26.14
C LEU A 448 4.03 -27.63 -25.22
N GLN A 449 4.50 -26.75 -24.35
CA GLN A 449 5.61 -27.02 -23.41
C GLN A 449 5.11 -27.07 -21.97
N VAL A 450 4.13 -26.22 -21.62
CA VAL A 450 3.62 -26.08 -20.26
C VAL A 450 2.10 -26.15 -20.23
N ILE A 451 1.58 -27.05 -19.41
CA ILE A 451 0.16 -27.13 -19.05
C ILE A 451 0.02 -26.92 -17.53
N ASP A 452 -0.82 -25.96 -17.12
CA ASP A 452 -1.11 -25.69 -15.72
C ASP A 452 -2.60 -25.85 -15.41
N LEU A 453 -2.93 -26.99 -14.78
CA LEU A 453 -4.28 -27.42 -14.38
C LEU A 453 -4.47 -27.38 -12.86
N TYR A 454 -3.64 -26.62 -12.14
CA TYR A 454 -3.69 -26.57 -10.69
C TYR A 454 -5.07 -26.12 -10.15
N GLY A 455 -5.62 -26.77 -9.13
CA GLY A 455 -6.87 -26.33 -8.50
C GLY A 455 -8.14 -26.71 -9.27
N ASN A 456 -8.17 -27.88 -9.90
CA ASN A 456 -9.33 -28.39 -10.63
C ASN A 456 -9.96 -29.60 -9.90
N LYS A 457 -10.76 -30.42 -10.58
CA LYS A 457 -11.45 -31.59 -10.02
C LYS A 457 -11.06 -32.90 -10.75
N ILE A 458 -9.86 -32.94 -11.33
CA ILE A 458 -9.38 -34.05 -12.16
C ILE A 458 -9.11 -35.28 -11.27
N LYS A 459 -9.65 -36.44 -11.69
CA LYS A 459 -9.42 -37.72 -11.00
C LYS A 459 -8.41 -38.63 -11.72
N TYR A 460 -8.45 -38.63 -13.05
CA TYR A 460 -7.60 -39.45 -13.91
C TYR A 460 -7.15 -38.60 -15.10
N ILE A 461 -5.94 -38.88 -15.56
CA ILE A 461 -5.39 -38.31 -16.80
C ILE A 461 -5.52 -39.39 -17.85
N GLU A 462 -6.02 -39.01 -19.02
CA GLU A 462 -6.11 -39.90 -20.17
C GLU A 462 -5.39 -39.21 -21.33
N ASN A 463 -4.63 -39.96 -22.13
CA ASN A 463 -4.21 -39.60 -23.47
C ASN A 463 -3.24 -38.40 -23.62
N LEU A 464 -2.36 -38.11 -22.65
CA LEU A 464 -1.32 -37.07 -22.81
C LEU A 464 -0.01 -37.59 -23.41
N HIS A 465 0.19 -38.90 -23.45
CA HIS A 465 1.41 -39.57 -23.93
C HIS A 465 1.99 -39.03 -25.26
N PRO A 466 1.19 -38.65 -26.29
CA PRO A 466 1.75 -38.20 -27.58
C PRO A 466 2.40 -36.81 -27.57
N LEU A 467 2.27 -36.03 -26.49
CA LEU A 467 2.80 -34.67 -26.41
C LEU A 467 4.27 -34.63 -25.95
N LEU A 468 4.97 -33.54 -26.27
CA LEU A 468 6.33 -33.27 -25.79
C LEU A 468 6.30 -32.12 -24.77
N LEU A 469 5.82 -32.41 -23.56
CA LEU A 469 5.71 -31.44 -22.48
C LEU A 469 7.03 -31.34 -21.69
N ASP A 470 7.43 -30.12 -21.36
CA ASP A 470 8.51 -29.84 -20.41
C ASP A 470 7.95 -29.86 -18.97
N LYS A 471 6.76 -29.25 -18.78
CA LYS A 471 6.11 -29.07 -17.48
C LYS A 471 4.62 -29.39 -17.50
N LEU A 472 4.19 -30.16 -16.50
CA LEU A 472 2.78 -30.46 -16.25
C LEU A 472 2.43 -30.22 -14.78
N ASN A 473 1.53 -29.26 -14.53
CA ASN A 473 1.05 -28.96 -13.18
C ASN A 473 -0.40 -29.43 -12.99
N LEU A 474 -0.58 -30.38 -12.09
CA LEU A 474 -1.83 -31.03 -11.71
C LEU A 474 -2.08 -30.90 -10.21
N GLY A 475 -1.43 -29.95 -9.54
CA GLY A 475 -1.62 -29.77 -8.11
C GLY A 475 -3.05 -29.38 -7.74
N GLU A 476 -3.49 -29.63 -6.51
CA GLU A 476 -4.83 -29.31 -5.99
C GLU A 476 -5.95 -29.87 -6.89
N ASN A 477 -5.89 -31.18 -7.15
CA ASN A 477 -6.90 -31.94 -7.89
C ASN A 477 -7.45 -33.10 -7.01
N ARG A 478 -7.98 -34.17 -7.63
CA ARG A 478 -8.59 -35.33 -6.94
C ARG A 478 -7.97 -36.65 -7.41
N ILE A 479 -6.69 -36.62 -7.79
CA ILE A 479 -5.98 -37.80 -8.28
C ILE A 479 -5.68 -38.73 -7.10
N GLN A 480 -6.04 -40.01 -7.26
CA GLN A 480 -5.82 -41.05 -6.23
C GLN A 480 -4.79 -42.09 -6.65
N GLU A 481 -4.73 -42.42 -7.94
CA GLU A 481 -3.80 -43.41 -8.47
C GLU A 481 -2.93 -42.77 -9.54
N LEU A 482 -1.61 -42.92 -9.40
CA LEU A 482 -0.65 -42.46 -10.40
C LEU A 482 -0.43 -43.56 -11.44
N SER A 483 -1.16 -43.48 -12.55
CA SER A 483 -0.95 -44.35 -13.72
C SER A 483 0.01 -43.68 -14.70
N CYS A 484 1.28 -44.10 -14.68
CA CYS A 484 2.32 -43.44 -15.46
C CYS A 484 2.22 -43.67 -16.98
N SER A 485 1.47 -44.67 -17.45
CA SER A 485 1.29 -44.97 -18.89
C SER A 485 0.65 -43.84 -19.69
N GLU A 486 -0.12 -42.97 -19.03
CA GLU A 486 -0.86 -41.88 -19.65
C GLU A 486 -0.06 -40.59 -19.79
N PHE A 487 1.13 -40.52 -19.17
CA PHE A 487 1.99 -39.34 -19.17
C PHE A 487 2.94 -39.33 -20.38
N PRO A 488 3.27 -38.15 -20.94
CA PRO A 488 4.32 -38.04 -21.93
C PRO A 488 5.70 -38.30 -21.35
N SER A 489 6.53 -39.02 -22.09
CA SER A 489 7.87 -39.46 -21.65
C SER A 489 8.92 -38.34 -21.59
N SER A 490 8.59 -37.14 -22.08
CA SER A 490 9.48 -35.97 -22.08
C SER A 490 9.40 -35.10 -20.82
N ILE A 491 8.45 -35.36 -19.90
CA ILE A 491 8.18 -34.46 -18.77
C ILE A 491 9.41 -34.35 -17.86
N LEU A 492 9.88 -33.11 -17.68
CA LEU A 492 10.99 -32.80 -16.79
C LEU A 492 10.50 -32.25 -15.44
N ASP A 493 9.38 -31.51 -15.41
CA ASP A 493 8.76 -30.91 -14.22
C ASP A 493 7.31 -31.37 -14.06
N LEU A 494 7.05 -32.17 -13.03
CA LEU A 494 5.73 -32.71 -12.72
C LEU A 494 5.28 -32.25 -11.33
N ASP A 495 4.15 -31.53 -11.29
CA ASP A 495 3.51 -31.12 -10.04
C ASP A 495 2.21 -31.88 -9.81
N LEU A 496 2.18 -32.66 -8.75
CA LEU A 496 1.06 -33.48 -8.27
C LEU A 496 0.67 -33.10 -6.83
N SER A 497 1.06 -31.92 -6.36
CA SER A 497 0.81 -31.51 -4.98
C SER A 497 -0.68 -31.42 -4.63
N ARG A 498 -1.08 -31.54 -3.36
CA ARG A 498 -2.48 -31.38 -2.90
C ARG A 498 -3.47 -32.29 -3.64
N ASN A 499 -3.08 -33.54 -3.90
CA ASN A 499 -3.98 -34.59 -4.38
C ASN A 499 -4.24 -35.59 -3.24
N ASN A 500 -4.75 -36.78 -3.53
CA ASN A 500 -4.98 -37.84 -2.55
C ASN A 500 -4.36 -39.15 -3.02
N ILE A 501 -3.10 -39.09 -3.45
CA ILE A 501 -2.40 -40.22 -4.06
C ILE A 501 -2.22 -41.34 -3.02
N SER A 502 -2.89 -42.46 -3.25
CA SER A 502 -2.86 -43.64 -2.39
C SER A 502 -2.15 -44.83 -3.03
N LYS A 503 -1.85 -44.76 -4.34
CA LYS A 503 -1.20 -45.86 -5.08
C LYS A 503 -0.35 -45.33 -6.23
N ILE A 504 0.86 -45.88 -6.38
CA ILE A 504 1.77 -45.63 -7.51
C ILE A 504 1.95 -46.94 -8.29
N ASN A 505 1.63 -46.94 -9.58
CA ASN A 505 1.71 -48.17 -10.38
C ASN A 505 3.16 -48.57 -10.72
N PRO A 506 3.45 -49.88 -10.85
CA PRO A 506 4.81 -50.38 -11.05
C PRO A 506 5.48 -49.92 -12.35
N ASN A 507 4.70 -49.61 -13.40
CA ASN A 507 5.23 -49.13 -14.69
C ASN A 507 5.75 -47.68 -14.67
N CYS A 508 5.81 -47.03 -13.50
CA CYS A 508 6.29 -45.65 -13.34
C CYS A 508 7.81 -45.49 -13.47
N ASP A 509 8.58 -46.59 -13.46
CA ASP A 509 10.05 -46.57 -13.44
C ASP A 509 10.65 -45.81 -14.64
N VAL A 510 10.11 -46.02 -15.84
CA VAL A 510 10.58 -45.36 -17.08
C VAL A 510 10.40 -43.85 -17.00
N TYR A 511 9.30 -43.38 -16.42
CA TYR A 511 8.93 -41.96 -16.37
C TYR A 511 9.65 -41.23 -15.23
N LEU A 512 9.68 -41.83 -14.03
CA LEU A 512 10.36 -41.27 -12.87
C LEU A 512 11.88 -41.12 -13.10
N ASN A 513 12.47 -41.96 -13.95
CA ASN A 513 13.88 -41.85 -14.34
C ASN A 513 14.21 -40.53 -15.07
N VAL A 514 13.30 -40.04 -15.92
CA VAL A 514 13.52 -38.85 -16.75
C VAL A 514 13.16 -37.56 -16.02
N ILE A 515 12.25 -37.62 -15.04
CA ILE A 515 11.80 -36.45 -14.28
C ILE A 515 12.96 -35.83 -13.49
N SER A 516 13.16 -34.53 -13.70
CA SER A 516 14.17 -33.73 -13.00
C SER A 516 13.60 -32.99 -11.79
N GLU A 517 12.34 -32.55 -11.87
CA GLU A 517 11.59 -31.90 -10.80
C GLU A 517 10.28 -32.63 -10.52
N LEU A 518 10.10 -33.11 -9.29
CA LEU A 518 8.89 -33.77 -8.84
C LEU A 518 8.31 -33.07 -7.61
N ASN A 519 7.05 -32.65 -7.68
CA ASN A 519 6.32 -32.08 -6.56
C ASN A 519 5.15 -32.96 -6.13
N LEU A 520 5.25 -33.55 -4.94
CA LEU A 520 4.25 -34.41 -4.31
C LEU A 520 3.75 -33.83 -2.99
N ASN A 521 3.95 -32.53 -2.73
CA ASN A 521 3.55 -31.89 -1.47
C ASN A 521 2.06 -32.15 -1.16
N TYR A 522 1.69 -32.47 0.08
CA TYR A 522 0.32 -32.58 0.59
C TYR A 522 -0.53 -33.67 -0.09
N ASN A 523 -0.04 -34.90 -0.16
CA ASN A 523 -0.77 -36.08 -0.66
C ASN A 523 -1.07 -37.14 0.43
N ASP A 524 -0.57 -36.96 1.65
CA ASP A 524 -0.71 -37.93 2.75
C ASP A 524 -0.14 -39.32 2.42
N LEU A 525 1.03 -39.35 1.79
CA LEU A 525 1.62 -40.57 1.22
C LEU A 525 1.85 -41.67 2.28
N THR A 526 2.27 -41.31 3.50
CA THR A 526 2.57 -42.31 4.55
C THR A 526 1.32 -42.96 5.12
N ALA A 527 0.23 -42.21 5.33
CA ALA A 527 -1.03 -42.78 5.81
C ALA A 527 -1.63 -43.79 4.81
N HIS A 528 -1.38 -43.60 3.52
CA HIS A 528 -1.80 -44.52 2.47
C HIS A 528 -0.82 -45.70 2.26
N GLY A 529 0.23 -45.82 3.08
CA GLY A 529 1.17 -46.94 3.04
C GLY A 529 2.22 -46.86 1.93
N ILE A 530 2.37 -45.71 1.25
CA ILE A 530 3.37 -45.52 0.19
C ILE A 530 4.75 -45.39 0.83
N ASN A 531 5.68 -46.24 0.41
CA ASN A 531 7.07 -46.14 0.83
C ASN A 531 7.84 -45.20 -0.11
N ILE A 532 8.08 -43.97 0.36
CA ILE A 532 8.79 -42.92 -0.38
C ILE A 532 10.14 -43.39 -0.94
N GLN A 533 10.87 -44.27 -0.23
CA GLN A 533 12.17 -44.73 -0.70
C GLN A 533 12.03 -45.60 -1.95
N THR A 534 11.30 -46.71 -1.83
CA THR A 534 11.27 -47.76 -2.85
C THR A 534 10.32 -47.44 -4.01
N GLU A 535 9.29 -46.64 -3.76
CA GLU A 535 8.27 -46.33 -4.77
C GLU A 535 8.53 -45.02 -5.52
N ILE A 536 9.40 -44.15 -5.02
CA ILE A 536 9.68 -42.84 -5.61
C ILE A 536 11.19 -42.63 -5.76
N VAL A 537 11.92 -42.51 -4.64
CA VAL A 537 13.34 -42.09 -4.65
C VAL A 537 14.25 -43.05 -5.41
N ASP A 538 14.11 -44.36 -5.18
CA ASP A 538 14.94 -45.40 -5.83
C ASP A 538 14.72 -45.50 -7.35
N LYS A 539 13.63 -44.93 -7.85
CA LYS A 539 13.26 -44.97 -9.28
C LYS A 539 13.72 -43.73 -10.06
N MET A 540 14.20 -42.70 -9.36
CA MET A 540 14.57 -41.41 -9.97
C MET A 540 16.08 -41.23 -10.11
N SER A 541 16.67 -41.49 -11.28
CA SER A 541 18.13 -41.33 -11.50
C SER A 541 18.61 -39.91 -11.77
N ASN A 542 17.76 -39.02 -12.28
CA ASN A 542 18.13 -37.65 -12.69
C ASN A 542 17.47 -36.56 -11.83
N VAL A 543 17.04 -36.89 -10.60
CA VAL A 543 16.32 -35.94 -9.74
C VAL A 543 17.21 -34.77 -9.32
N TYR A 544 16.87 -33.59 -9.81
CA TYR A 544 17.47 -32.32 -9.40
C TYR A 544 16.68 -31.68 -8.25
N SER A 545 15.35 -31.81 -8.28
CA SER A 545 14.42 -31.15 -7.37
C SER A 545 13.30 -32.08 -6.89
N LEU A 546 13.18 -32.26 -5.57
CA LEU A 546 12.16 -33.13 -4.96
C LEU A 546 11.40 -32.38 -3.86
N LYS A 547 10.06 -32.36 -3.97
CA LYS A 547 9.18 -31.70 -3.00
C LYS A 547 8.19 -32.71 -2.41
N LEU A 548 8.24 -32.88 -1.09
CA LEU A 548 7.54 -33.88 -0.29
C LEU A 548 6.84 -33.28 0.94
N ALA A 549 6.58 -31.98 0.95
CA ALA A 549 6.01 -31.28 2.09
C ALA A 549 4.64 -31.84 2.51
N GLY A 550 4.32 -31.93 3.81
CA GLY A 550 2.96 -32.26 4.29
C GLY A 550 2.45 -33.65 3.92
N ASN A 551 3.31 -34.66 3.94
CA ASN A 551 3.00 -36.07 3.65
C ASN A 551 3.17 -36.95 4.89
N ASP A 552 3.06 -36.37 6.09
CA ASP A 552 3.24 -37.05 7.39
C ASP A 552 4.51 -37.91 7.47
N ILE A 553 5.59 -37.40 6.87
CA ILE A 553 6.89 -38.04 6.87
C ILE A 553 7.57 -37.79 8.22
N THR A 554 7.78 -38.85 9.00
CA THR A 554 8.44 -38.79 10.32
C THR A 554 9.97 -38.94 10.26
N GLY A 555 10.49 -39.41 9.12
CA GLY A 555 11.90 -39.52 8.83
C GLY A 555 12.15 -39.58 7.32
N LEU A 556 13.26 -39.02 6.86
CA LEU A 556 13.65 -39.12 5.46
C LEU A 556 14.24 -40.51 5.18
N PRO A 557 14.06 -41.04 3.96
CA PRO A 557 14.43 -42.43 3.71
C PRO A 557 15.95 -42.66 3.70
N LYS A 558 16.38 -43.84 4.18
CA LYS A 558 17.79 -44.24 4.33
C LYS A 558 18.40 -44.54 2.96
N GLN A 559 19.45 -43.79 2.58
CA GLN A 559 20.04 -43.82 1.23
C GLN A 559 21.07 -44.94 1.01
N ASN A 560 21.00 -45.55 -0.18
CA ASN A 560 22.13 -46.16 -0.90
C ASN A 560 22.34 -45.35 -2.21
N SER A 561 23.56 -44.92 -2.47
CA SER A 561 23.96 -43.77 -3.32
C SER A 561 23.73 -43.88 -4.84
N LYS A 562 23.20 -42.81 -5.49
CA LYS A 562 23.60 -42.28 -6.83
C LYS A 562 22.93 -40.97 -7.34
N TYR A 563 22.17 -40.22 -6.55
CA TYR A 563 21.34 -39.10 -7.08
C TYR A 563 21.94 -37.70 -6.87
N PHE A 564 21.77 -36.80 -7.85
CA PHE A 564 22.23 -35.40 -7.81
C PHE A 564 21.13 -34.45 -7.30
N LEU A 565 20.79 -34.54 -6.01
CA LEU A 565 19.74 -33.70 -5.44
C LEU A 565 20.26 -32.29 -5.11
N ALA A 566 19.80 -31.28 -5.86
CA ALA A 566 20.12 -29.88 -5.61
C ALA A 566 19.03 -29.17 -4.80
N ASN A 567 17.75 -29.51 -5.01
CA ASN A 567 16.62 -28.88 -4.32
C ASN A 567 15.81 -29.92 -3.54
N LEU A 568 15.58 -29.68 -2.25
CA LEU A 568 14.76 -30.54 -1.40
C LEU A 568 13.74 -29.70 -0.63
N ASP A 569 12.47 -30.06 -0.72
CA ASP A 569 11.40 -29.51 0.12
C ASP A 569 10.72 -30.60 0.94
N VAL A 570 10.87 -30.52 2.26
CA VAL A 570 10.29 -31.48 3.22
C VAL A 570 9.44 -30.75 4.26
N SER A 571 9.01 -29.54 3.93
CA SER A 571 8.25 -28.67 4.83
C SER A 571 6.93 -29.28 5.33
N SER A 572 6.32 -28.75 6.39
CA SER A 572 5.02 -29.22 6.89
C SER A 572 4.94 -30.71 7.26
N ASN A 573 6.06 -31.39 7.49
CA ASN A 573 6.11 -32.76 7.97
C ASN A 573 6.46 -32.79 9.47
N PRO A 574 6.02 -33.80 10.24
CA PRO A 574 6.33 -33.96 11.67
C PRO A 574 7.76 -34.46 11.91
N LEU A 575 8.76 -33.75 11.34
CA LEU A 575 10.18 -34.10 11.43
C LEU A 575 10.78 -33.57 12.73
N THR A 576 11.61 -34.38 13.40
CA THR A 576 12.53 -33.85 14.41
C THR A 576 13.79 -33.31 13.72
N LEU A 577 14.33 -32.20 14.22
CA LEU A 577 15.53 -31.59 13.63
C LEU A 577 16.72 -32.56 13.69
N THR A 578 16.84 -33.36 14.74
CA THR A 578 17.88 -34.40 14.88
C THR A 578 17.78 -35.46 13.79
N ASN A 579 16.57 -36.01 13.54
CA ASN A 579 16.37 -37.00 12.48
C ASN A 579 16.62 -36.39 11.10
N ALA A 580 16.17 -35.15 10.87
CA ALA A 580 16.45 -34.46 9.62
C ALA A 580 17.96 -34.24 9.41
N LEU A 581 18.70 -33.80 10.42
CA LEU A 581 20.12 -33.46 10.28
C LEU A 581 21.07 -34.66 10.27
N GLU A 582 20.82 -35.68 11.09
CA GLU A 582 21.64 -36.90 11.12
C GLU A 582 21.59 -37.66 9.78
N LEU A 583 20.46 -37.53 9.06
CA LEU A 583 20.25 -38.15 7.76
C LEU A 583 20.82 -37.33 6.59
N ILE A 584 20.70 -36.00 6.60
CA ILE A 584 21.24 -35.15 5.51
C ILE A 584 22.78 -35.01 5.65
N SER A 585 23.34 -35.01 6.86
CA SER A 585 24.78 -34.77 7.12
C SER A 585 25.73 -35.91 6.70
N LYS A 586 25.26 -37.16 6.64
CA LYS A 586 26.13 -38.32 6.33
C LYS A 586 26.31 -38.57 4.83
N ASN A 587 25.37 -38.19 3.96
CA ASN A 587 25.30 -38.81 2.62
C ASN A 587 25.11 -37.87 1.41
N THR A 588 24.96 -36.54 1.56
CA THR A 588 24.75 -35.61 0.41
C THR A 588 25.80 -34.51 0.28
N GLN A 589 26.98 -34.70 0.88
CA GLN A 589 27.85 -33.65 1.43
C GLN A 589 28.29 -32.48 0.52
N GLN A 590 28.00 -32.46 -0.78
CA GLN A 590 28.53 -31.42 -1.68
C GLN A 590 27.55 -30.79 -2.67
N ASN A 591 26.36 -31.33 -2.93
CA ASN A 591 25.54 -30.84 -4.07
C ASN A 591 24.22 -30.15 -3.71
N LEU A 592 23.79 -30.18 -2.45
CA LEU A 592 22.54 -29.55 -2.04
C LEU A 592 22.67 -28.02 -2.12
N LEU A 593 21.88 -27.40 -2.99
CA LEU A 593 21.85 -25.96 -3.22
C LEU A 593 20.65 -25.30 -2.52
N HIS A 594 19.49 -25.96 -2.45
CA HIS A 594 18.26 -25.39 -1.91
C HIS A 594 17.57 -26.38 -0.95
N LEU A 595 17.26 -25.93 0.27
CA LEU A 595 16.60 -26.75 1.30
C LEU A 595 15.38 -26.01 1.88
N ASN A 596 14.19 -26.62 1.81
CA ASN A 596 12.96 -26.12 2.43
C ASN A 596 12.51 -27.02 3.59
N ILE A 597 12.55 -26.45 4.79
CA ILE A 597 12.16 -27.07 6.06
C ILE A 597 11.16 -26.18 6.83
N ASN A 598 10.30 -25.47 6.09
CA ASN A 598 9.23 -24.67 6.67
C ASN A 598 8.25 -25.53 7.48
N ASN A 599 7.61 -25.00 8.51
CA ASN A 599 6.49 -25.66 9.20
C ASN A 599 6.75 -27.10 9.70
N CYS A 600 8.01 -27.45 10.00
CA CYS A 600 8.38 -28.73 10.59
C CYS A 600 8.38 -28.70 12.14
N ASN A 601 7.80 -27.65 12.73
CA ASN A 601 7.66 -27.46 14.18
C ASN A 601 8.99 -27.31 14.96
N PHE A 602 10.08 -26.85 14.33
CA PHE A 602 11.34 -26.65 15.04
C PHE A 602 11.27 -25.50 16.05
N SER A 603 11.76 -25.72 17.28
CA SER A 603 11.78 -24.72 18.35
C SER A 603 13.10 -23.94 18.46
N SER A 604 14.21 -24.56 18.06
CA SER A 604 15.55 -23.99 18.04
C SER A 604 16.38 -24.59 16.89
N ILE A 605 17.45 -23.89 16.50
CA ILE A 605 18.45 -24.37 15.55
C ILE A 605 19.78 -24.47 16.32
N PRO A 606 20.33 -25.69 16.52
CA PRO A 606 21.64 -25.86 17.13
C PRO A 606 22.75 -25.17 16.34
N LYS A 607 23.84 -24.82 17.02
CA LYS A 607 25.05 -24.30 16.37
C LYS A 607 25.62 -25.34 15.39
N ASP A 608 26.24 -24.87 14.32
CA ASP A 608 26.89 -25.69 13.28
C ASP A 608 25.99 -26.66 12.50
N THR A 609 24.67 -26.56 12.67
CA THR A 609 23.64 -27.37 11.99
C THR A 609 23.86 -27.51 10.48
N PHE A 610 24.29 -26.45 9.80
CA PHE A 610 24.42 -26.42 8.33
C PHE A 610 25.86 -26.62 7.83
N ARG A 611 26.81 -26.94 8.71
CA ARG A 611 28.22 -27.19 8.35
C ARG A 611 28.42 -28.26 7.26
N PRO A 612 27.62 -29.34 7.18
CA PRO A 612 27.77 -30.36 6.14
C PRO A 612 27.35 -29.92 4.72
N PHE A 613 26.80 -28.71 4.53
CA PHE A 613 26.27 -28.23 3.24
C PHE A 613 27.00 -26.98 2.74
N PRO A 614 28.27 -27.10 2.31
CA PRO A 614 29.09 -25.94 1.95
C PRO A 614 28.59 -25.17 0.72
N ASN A 615 27.83 -25.84 -0.16
CA ASN A 615 27.27 -25.25 -1.39
C ASN A 615 25.81 -24.81 -1.25
N LEU A 616 25.24 -24.83 -0.03
CA LEU A 616 23.85 -24.43 0.20
C LEU A 616 23.67 -22.94 -0.12
N LYS A 617 22.92 -22.67 -1.18
CA LYS A 617 22.58 -21.31 -1.63
C LYS A 617 21.30 -20.79 -0.99
N THR A 618 20.32 -21.64 -0.71
CA THR A 618 18.98 -21.26 -0.24
C THR A 618 18.49 -22.16 0.89
N LEU A 619 17.94 -21.55 1.94
CA LEU A 619 17.38 -22.27 3.08
C LEU A 619 16.06 -21.63 3.50
N PHE A 620 14.98 -22.41 3.55
CA PHE A 620 13.66 -21.97 4.01
C PHE A 620 13.31 -22.57 5.37
N MET A 621 13.04 -21.71 6.35
CA MET A 621 12.71 -22.09 7.73
C MET A 621 11.48 -21.36 8.27
N ASN A 622 10.59 -20.90 7.40
CA ASN A 622 9.35 -20.22 7.74
C ASN A 622 8.40 -21.08 8.58
N LYS A 623 7.50 -20.43 9.32
CA LYS A 623 6.36 -21.07 10.02
C LYS A 623 6.77 -22.19 10.98
N ASN A 624 8.00 -22.17 11.46
CA ASN A 624 8.43 -23.02 12.57
C ASN A 624 8.13 -22.30 13.91
N ASN A 625 8.58 -22.89 15.01
CA ASN A 625 8.46 -22.32 16.36
C ASN A 625 9.77 -21.71 16.86
N ILE A 626 10.65 -21.28 15.94
CA ILE A 626 12.00 -20.78 16.26
C ILE A 626 11.89 -19.52 17.09
N ARG A 627 12.53 -19.50 18.26
CA ARG A 627 12.54 -18.34 19.19
C ARG A 627 13.84 -17.53 19.13
N SER A 628 14.94 -18.14 18.72
CA SER A 628 16.26 -17.51 18.61
C SER A 628 16.97 -17.99 17.36
N LEU A 629 17.55 -17.07 16.59
CA LEU A 629 18.34 -17.35 15.41
C LEU A 629 19.54 -16.41 15.37
N ASP A 630 20.74 -16.96 15.47
CA ASP A 630 21.97 -16.24 15.20
C ASP A 630 22.32 -16.37 13.71
N LEU A 631 22.27 -15.26 12.98
CA LEU A 631 22.54 -15.28 11.55
C LEU A 631 24.03 -15.54 11.24
N SER A 632 24.92 -15.34 12.21
CA SER A 632 26.35 -15.63 12.05
C SER A 632 26.67 -17.12 11.89
N ASP A 633 25.84 -18.02 12.43
CA ASP A 633 26.02 -19.47 12.29
C ASP A 633 25.70 -19.96 10.86
N LEU A 634 24.85 -19.23 10.13
CA LEU A 634 24.60 -19.45 8.70
C LEU A 634 25.78 -19.02 7.83
N ALA A 635 26.57 -18.06 8.31
CA ALA A 635 27.60 -17.40 7.53
C ALA A 635 28.98 -18.09 7.62
N ARG A 636 29.27 -18.84 8.69
CA ARG A 636 30.56 -19.57 8.85
C ARG A 636 30.71 -20.77 7.91
N ASN A 637 29.61 -21.30 7.38
CA ASN A 637 29.58 -22.55 6.64
C ASN A 637 29.39 -22.39 5.12
N VAL A 638 29.03 -21.18 4.67
CA VAL A 638 28.71 -20.88 3.27
C VAL A 638 29.58 -19.71 2.84
N GLY A 639 30.79 -20.01 2.33
CA GLY A 639 31.73 -18.99 1.90
C GLY A 639 31.12 -18.11 0.80
N LEU A 640 30.92 -16.81 1.07
CA LEU A 640 30.63 -15.70 0.12
C LEU A 640 29.47 -15.88 -0.90
N LEU A 641 28.83 -17.04 -1.03
CA LEU A 641 27.82 -17.40 -2.04
C LEU A 641 26.43 -17.61 -1.44
N LEU A 642 26.12 -16.84 -0.39
CA LEU A 642 24.77 -16.71 0.18
C LEU A 642 23.87 -15.86 -0.77
N THR A 643 23.85 -16.19 -2.07
CA THR A 643 23.26 -15.37 -3.15
C THR A 643 21.76 -15.56 -3.31
N GLU A 644 21.22 -16.67 -2.82
CA GLU A 644 19.80 -16.98 -2.95
C GLU A 644 19.12 -17.33 -1.63
N LEU A 645 19.84 -17.16 -0.52
CA LEU A 645 19.36 -17.37 0.82
C LEU A 645 18.55 -16.14 1.23
N LEU A 646 17.61 -15.62 0.42
CA LEU A 646 16.44 -14.81 0.88
C LEU A 646 15.55 -14.28 -0.27
N TYR A 647 15.80 -14.67 -1.52
CA TYR A 647 14.90 -14.35 -2.64
C TYR A 647 13.45 -14.83 -2.39
N ASN A 648 13.27 -15.91 -1.63
CA ASN A 648 12.01 -16.68 -1.60
C ASN A 648 11.31 -16.79 -0.22
N ARG A 649 11.44 -15.81 0.69
CA ARG A 649 10.77 -15.79 2.02
C ARG A 649 11.31 -16.88 2.97
N GLN A 650 12.24 -16.60 3.88
CA GLN A 650 13.01 -17.71 4.50
C GLN A 650 12.93 -17.84 6.01
N ILE A 651 12.57 -16.79 6.75
CA ILE A 651 12.46 -16.85 8.22
C ILE A 651 11.07 -16.37 8.69
N ALA A 652 10.13 -16.17 7.77
CA ALA A 652 8.82 -15.61 8.08
C ALA A 652 7.95 -16.58 8.90
N GLY A 653 7.08 -16.10 9.78
CA GLY A 653 6.13 -16.97 10.49
C GLY A 653 6.70 -17.69 11.72
N ASN A 654 7.88 -17.28 12.21
CA ASN A 654 8.48 -17.83 13.43
C ASN A 654 8.10 -17.01 14.67
N LYS A 655 8.76 -17.26 15.81
CA LYS A 655 8.55 -16.54 17.08
C LYS A 655 9.77 -15.70 17.46
N ILE A 656 10.50 -15.18 16.47
CA ILE A 656 11.76 -14.45 16.67
C ILE A 656 11.47 -13.02 17.12
N PRO A 657 11.96 -12.59 18.30
CA PRO A 657 11.71 -11.25 18.82
C PRO A 657 12.72 -10.21 18.30
N ASN A 658 13.96 -10.62 18.00
CA ASN A 658 15.06 -9.77 17.54
C ASN A 658 16.03 -10.57 16.65
N LEU A 659 16.70 -9.91 15.71
CA LEU A 659 17.81 -10.48 14.94
C LEU A 659 19.12 -10.34 15.73
N THR A 660 19.85 -11.44 15.93
CA THR A 660 21.16 -11.46 16.60
C THR A 660 22.27 -11.84 15.63
N PHE A 661 23.43 -11.20 15.78
CA PHE A 661 24.63 -11.44 14.99
C PHE A 661 25.82 -11.59 15.96
N SER A 662 26.32 -12.81 16.18
CA SER A 662 27.48 -13.04 17.08
C SER A 662 28.83 -12.62 16.51
N SER A 663 28.91 -12.43 15.19
CA SER A 663 30.09 -11.95 14.49
C SER A 663 29.72 -10.88 13.47
N LYS A 664 30.65 -9.96 13.19
CA LYS A 664 30.52 -8.94 12.14
C LYS A 664 30.76 -9.56 10.76
N ILE A 665 29.85 -10.42 10.31
CA ILE A 665 29.88 -10.96 8.95
C ILE A 665 28.95 -10.12 8.07
N GLN A 666 29.44 -9.76 6.89
CA GLN A 666 28.64 -9.09 5.87
C GLN A 666 28.08 -10.12 4.90
N PHE A 667 26.80 -10.00 4.61
CA PHE A 667 26.09 -10.83 3.66
C PHE A 667 25.97 -10.08 2.33
N GLU A 668 27.07 -10.05 1.58
CA GLU A 668 27.16 -9.31 0.31
C GLU A 668 26.22 -9.83 -0.77
N SER A 669 25.84 -11.09 -0.68
CA SER A 669 25.06 -11.81 -1.68
C SER A 669 23.54 -11.70 -1.45
N ILE A 670 23.08 -11.11 -0.33
CA ILE A 670 21.64 -10.99 0.01
C ILE A 670 21.01 -9.76 -0.64
N ILE A 671 20.05 -10.00 -1.54
CA ILE A 671 19.34 -8.97 -2.32
C ILE A 671 17.92 -8.70 -1.81
N SER A 672 17.26 -9.69 -1.23
CA SER A 672 15.93 -9.56 -0.63
C SER A 672 16.02 -10.07 0.81
N LEU A 673 15.25 -9.54 1.76
CA LEU A 673 15.20 -10.01 3.15
C LEU A 673 13.73 -10.04 3.57
N ASN A 674 13.20 -11.23 3.86
CA ASN A 674 11.83 -11.40 4.35
C ASN A 674 11.83 -12.04 5.73
N ILE A 675 11.41 -11.24 6.70
CA ILE A 675 11.29 -11.55 8.12
C ILE A 675 9.87 -11.27 8.60
N SER A 676 8.89 -11.36 7.68
CA SER A 676 7.48 -11.12 7.97
C SER A 676 6.87 -12.14 8.95
N SER A 677 5.73 -11.85 9.56
CA SER A 677 5.00 -12.79 10.44
C SER A 677 5.83 -13.31 11.63
N ASN A 678 6.71 -12.49 12.20
CA ASN A 678 7.51 -12.82 13.38
C ASN A 678 7.03 -12.01 14.60
N LYS A 679 7.86 -11.87 15.64
CA LYS A 679 7.59 -11.04 16.82
C LYS A 679 8.57 -9.87 16.93
N LEU A 680 9.06 -9.37 15.79
CA LEU A 680 10.03 -8.27 15.80
C LEU A 680 9.38 -7.01 16.39
N SER A 681 10.03 -6.45 17.41
CA SER A 681 9.59 -5.20 18.05
C SER A 681 10.20 -3.95 17.40
N THR A 682 11.39 -4.09 16.81
CA THR A 682 12.12 -3.01 16.13
C THR A 682 13.07 -3.56 15.08
N ILE A 683 13.32 -2.76 14.03
CA ILE A 683 14.31 -3.06 12.98
C ILE A 683 15.47 -2.05 12.95
N CYS A 684 15.25 -0.83 13.44
CA CYS A 684 16.19 0.28 13.27
C CYS A 684 17.46 0.15 14.14
N ARG A 685 17.38 -0.56 15.28
CA ARG A 685 18.54 -0.76 16.17
C ARG A 685 19.61 -1.67 15.59
N GLN A 686 19.25 -2.50 14.62
CA GLN A 686 20.15 -3.52 14.07
C GLN A 686 21.10 -2.97 13.00
N ASN A 687 20.89 -1.73 12.53
CA ASN A 687 21.66 -1.09 11.47
C ASN A 687 21.93 -2.05 10.30
N LEU A 688 20.83 -2.51 9.68
CA LEU A 688 20.85 -3.57 8.67
C LEU A 688 21.85 -3.34 7.53
N GLY A 689 22.18 -2.08 7.21
CA GLY A 689 23.18 -1.74 6.19
C GLY A 689 24.57 -2.33 6.45
N ILE A 690 24.97 -2.53 7.71
CA ILE A 690 26.25 -3.19 8.05
C ILE A 690 26.28 -4.63 7.54
N TYR A 691 25.18 -5.34 7.76
CA TYR A 691 25.08 -6.77 7.51
C TYR A 691 24.59 -7.09 6.10
N PHE A 692 23.75 -6.23 5.49
CA PHE A 692 23.13 -6.45 4.19
C PHE A 692 23.38 -5.28 3.22
N PRO A 693 24.64 -5.03 2.82
CA PRO A 693 25.00 -3.85 2.01
C PRO A 693 24.38 -3.84 0.60
N TYR A 694 23.95 -5.00 0.10
CA TYR A 694 23.37 -5.17 -1.24
C TYR A 694 21.85 -5.35 -1.26
N LEU A 695 21.19 -5.13 -0.12
CA LEU A 695 19.75 -5.35 0.02
C LEU A 695 18.95 -4.40 -0.90
N VAL A 696 18.09 -4.99 -1.74
CA VAL A 696 17.16 -4.33 -2.66
C VAL A 696 15.71 -4.39 -2.15
N LYS A 697 15.33 -5.46 -1.45
CA LYS A 697 13.94 -5.67 -1.00
C LYS A 697 13.89 -6.06 0.47
N LEU A 698 13.00 -5.44 1.24
CA LEU A 698 12.81 -5.73 2.66
C LEU A 698 11.32 -6.01 2.95
N ASP A 699 10.98 -7.20 3.42
CA ASP A 699 9.62 -7.58 3.83
C ASP A 699 9.57 -7.82 5.35
N ILE A 700 8.96 -6.88 6.06
CA ILE A 700 8.78 -6.88 7.51
C ILE A 700 7.30 -6.94 7.91
N ARG A 701 6.42 -7.38 7.01
CA ARG A 701 4.97 -7.45 7.26
C ARG A 701 4.60 -8.30 8.48
N TYR A 702 3.45 -8.04 9.10
CA TYR A 702 2.89 -8.88 10.18
C TYR A 702 3.84 -9.13 11.35
N ASN A 703 4.61 -8.12 11.76
CA ASN A 703 5.41 -8.15 12.98
C ASN A 703 4.76 -7.28 14.05
N THR A 704 5.44 -7.10 15.18
CA THR A 704 5.02 -6.21 16.26
C THR A 704 5.79 -4.88 16.25
N ILE A 705 6.23 -4.41 15.07
CA ILE A 705 7.07 -3.21 14.97
C ILE A 705 6.21 -1.99 15.29
N ASN A 706 6.61 -1.25 16.31
CA ASN A 706 5.87 -0.09 16.79
C ASN A 706 6.47 1.26 16.38
N SER A 707 7.74 1.28 15.98
CA SER A 707 8.50 2.49 15.72
C SER A 707 9.49 2.31 14.59
N VAL A 708 9.49 3.26 13.66
CA VAL A 708 10.49 3.42 12.61
C VAL A 708 11.14 4.78 12.82
N THR A 709 12.28 4.79 13.50
CA THR A 709 13.00 6.02 13.86
C THR A 709 13.49 6.77 12.60
N PRO A 710 13.79 8.07 12.69
CA PRO A 710 14.43 8.80 11.60
C PRO A 710 15.66 8.06 11.07
N ARG A 711 15.82 7.99 9.74
CA ARG A 711 16.94 7.33 9.04
C ARG A 711 17.11 5.84 9.42
N CYS A 712 16.02 5.15 9.75
CA CYS A 712 16.02 3.74 10.13
C CYS A 712 16.73 2.84 9.10
N PHE A 713 16.58 3.16 7.82
CA PHE A 713 17.13 2.38 6.69
C PHE A 713 18.47 2.91 6.17
N ARG A 714 19.11 3.82 6.92
CA ARG A 714 20.45 4.33 6.58
C ARG A 714 21.43 3.17 6.39
N GLY A 715 22.26 3.27 5.35
CA GLY A 715 23.20 2.22 4.96
C GLY A 715 22.68 1.24 3.92
N LEU A 716 21.37 1.18 3.68
CA LEU A 716 20.78 0.32 2.64
C LEU A 716 20.76 1.04 1.29
N LEU A 717 21.93 1.32 0.72
CA LEU A 717 22.11 2.16 -0.49
C LEU A 717 21.41 1.60 -1.75
N ARG A 718 21.12 0.29 -1.78
CA ARG A 718 20.48 -0.40 -2.91
C ARG A 718 19.00 -0.69 -2.71
N LEU A 719 18.43 -0.35 -1.55
CA LEU A 719 17.04 -0.68 -1.23
C LEU A 719 16.08 0.04 -2.20
N LYS A 720 15.19 -0.73 -2.83
CA LYS A 720 14.15 -0.27 -3.75
C LYS A 720 12.74 -0.48 -3.19
N GLU A 721 12.52 -1.60 -2.50
CA GLU A 721 11.20 -2.03 -2.03
C GLU A 721 11.18 -2.30 -0.52
N SER A 722 10.17 -1.78 0.20
CA SER A 722 9.96 -2.08 1.62
C SER A 722 8.49 -2.36 1.92
N TYR A 723 8.19 -3.53 2.51
CA TYR A 723 6.84 -4.00 2.82
C TYR A 723 6.63 -4.06 4.33
N MET A 724 5.62 -3.33 4.82
CA MET A 724 5.42 -3.03 6.24
C MET A 724 3.98 -3.26 6.75
N GLN A 725 3.07 -3.77 5.92
CA GLN A 725 1.68 -4.06 6.30
C GLN A 725 1.58 -4.94 7.57
N GLY A 726 0.54 -4.74 8.38
CA GLY A 726 0.28 -5.57 9.56
C GLY A 726 1.24 -5.35 10.74
N ASN A 727 1.90 -4.19 10.80
CA ASN A 727 2.68 -3.74 11.96
C ASN A 727 1.97 -2.62 12.71
N HIS A 728 2.22 -2.50 14.02
CA HIS A 728 1.64 -1.48 14.90
C HIS A 728 2.40 -0.14 14.84
N LEU A 729 2.71 0.38 13.64
CA LEU A 729 3.61 1.52 13.39
C LEU A 729 3.14 2.83 14.03
N ALA A 730 3.24 2.98 15.34
CA ALA A 730 2.79 4.15 16.09
C ALA A 730 3.70 5.36 15.89
N TYR A 731 5.02 5.14 15.86
CA TYR A 731 6.01 6.22 15.79
C TYR A 731 6.72 6.22 14.44
N ILE A 732 6.34 7.13 13.55
CA ILE A 732 6.95 7.31 12.23
C ILE A 732 7.01 8.79 11.85
N THR A 733 8.03 9.17 11.11
CA THR A 733 8.25 10.55 10.66
C THR A 733 8.59 10.58 9.17
N THR A 734 8.53 11.75 8.53
CA THR A 734 8.97 11.91 7.12
C THR A 734 10.43 11.48 6.91
N LYS A 735 11.28 11.69 7.92
CA LYS A 735 12.71 11.33 7.92
C LYS A 735 12.97 9.84 8.11
N SER A 736 11.97 9.04 8.44
CA SER A 736 12.13 7.60 8.70
C SER A 736 12.65 6.82 7.50
N PHE A 737 12.39 7.31 6.27
CA PHE A 737 12.81 6.71 5.00
C PHE A 737 13.98 7.43 4.31
N PHE A 738 14.63 8.37 5.01
CA PHE A 738 15.81 9.05 4.50
C PHE A 738 17.02 8.12 4.48
N GLY A 739 17.94 8.34 3.55
CA GLY A 739 19.17 7.58 3.37
C GLY A 739 19.20 6.73 2.09
N PRO A 740 18.29 5.75 1.88
CA PRO A 740 18.31 4.90 0.69
C PRO A 740 18.00 5.65 -0.61
N PRO A 741 18.96 5.93 -1.51
CA PRO A 741 18.72 6.80 -2.67
C PRO A 741 17.78 6.17 -3.72
N ASN A 742 17.69 4.83 -3.74
CA ASN A 742 16.94 4.09 -4.76
C ASN A 742 15.55 3.61 -4.31
N LEU A 743 15.10 3.99 -3.10
CA LEU A 743 13.83 3.52 -2.54
C LEU A 743 12.67 4.11 -3.32
N ASN A 744 11.94 3.26 -4.05
CA ASN A 744 10.88 3.69 -4.97
C ASN A 744 9.49 3.17 -4.59
N THR A 745 9.41 2.05 -3.86
CA THR A 745 8.16 1.34 -3.56
C THR A 745 8.03 1.05 -2.08
N ILE A 746 6.91 1.48 -1.49
CA ILE A 746 6.57 1.19 -0.10
C ILE A 746 5.16 0.60 -0.03
N LEU A 747 5.02 -0.53 0.64
CA LEU A 747 3.70 -1.08 0.98
C LEU A 747 3.46 -0.97 2.48
N THR A 748 2.35 -0.37 2.86
CA THR A 748 2.01 0.00 4.24
C THR A 748 0.59 -0.44 4.58
N GLY A 749 0.30 -0.65 5.87
CA GLY A 749 -1.05 -0.88 6.38
C GLY A 749 -1.74 0.38 6.90
N ARG A 750 -1.09 1.54 6.79
CA ARG A 750 -1.60 2.85 7.22
C ARG A 750 -1.77 3.78 6.03
N ASP A 751 -2.97 4.33 5.87
CA ASP A 751 -3.32 5.21 4.75
C ASP A 751 -2.48 6.50 4.73
N TYR A 752 -2.27 7.13 5.90
CA TYR A 752 -1.52 8.39 6.00
C TYR A 752 -0.01 8.23 5.80
N LEU A 753 0.54 7.01 5.87
CA LEU A 753 1.99 6.81 5.76
C LEU A 753 2.48 7.24 4.37
N CYS A 754 1.68 6.99 3.33
CA CYS A 754 2.00 7.42 1.98
C CYS A 754 2.02 8.94 1.80
N CYS A 755 1.45 9.73 2.73
CA CYS A 755 1.61 11.18 2.75
C CYS A 755 2.97 11.63 3.29
N MET A 756 3.72 10.75 3.96
CA MET A 756 4.97 11.07 4.66
C MET A 756 6.23 10.60 3.93
N VAL A 757 6.08 9.79 2.87
CA VAL A 757 7.22 9.20 2.18
C VAL A 757 7.97 10.26 1.33
N PRO A 758 9.30 10.19 1.23
CA PRO A 758 10.10 11.04 0.35
C PRO A 758 9.64 10.94 -1.12
N ALA A 759 9.85 11.99 -1.92
CA ALA A 759 9.35 12.00 -3.31
C ALA A 759 10.03 11.02 -4.25
N LYS A 760 11.22 10.50 -3.89
CA LYS A 760 11.83 9.35 -4.58
C LYS A 760 10.92 8.10 -4.58
N VAL A 761 10.01 7.99 -3.60
CA VAL A 761 9.03 6.91 -3.51
C VAL A 761 7.86 7.21 -4.46
N LYS A 762 7.95 6.65 -5.67
CA LYS A 762 6.93 6.81 -6.72
C LYS A 762 5.69 5.96 -6.50
N THR A 763 5.82 4.85 -5.79
CA THR A 763 4.72 3.91 -5.54
C THR A 763 4.55 3.68 -4.05
N CYS A 764 3.42 4.08 -3.51
CA CYS A 764 3.06 3.81 -2.12
C CYS A 764 1.61 3.31 -2.03
N ILE A 765 1.39 2.19 -1.35
CA ILE A 765 0.08 1.52 -1.27
C ILE A 765 -0.28 1.27 0.21
N PRO A 766 -1.51 1.62 0.65
CA PRO A 766 -2.61 2.18 -0.15
C PRO A 766 -2.38 3.64 -0.55
N THR A 767 -2.82 3.99 -1.77
CA THR A 767 -2.87 5.38 -2.21
C THR A 767 -4.04 6.06 -1.50
N MET A 768 -3.79 7.22 -0.87
CA MET A 768 -4.86 8.04 -0.31
C MET A 768 -5.78 8.51 -1.45
N ASN A 769 -6.91 7.82 -1.63
CA ASN A 769 -7.90 8.19 -2.63
C ASN A 769 -8.52 9.54 -2.25
N SER A 770 -8.78 10.40 -3.23
CA SER A 770 -9.52 11.65 -3.01
C SER A 770 -11.00 11.48 -2.59
N GLU A 771 -11.45 10.24 -2.39
CA GLU A 771 -12.78 9.86 -1.88
C GLU A 771 -12.77 9.54 -0.38
N THR A 772 -11.60 9.57 0.28
CA THR A 772 -11.50 9.43 1.73
C THR A 772 -11.96 10.69 2.44
N LEU A 773 -12.62 10.54 3.59
CA LEU A 773 -13.16 11.67 4.36
C LEU A 773 -12.07 12.64 4.85
N SER A 774 -10.83 12.16 5.02
CA SER A 774 -9.61 12.94 5.31
C SER A 774 -8.64 12.84 4.13
N SER A 775 -7.79 13.84 3.91
CA SER A 775 -6.77 13.83 2.85
C SER A 775 -5.37 14.02 3.44
N CYS A 776 -4.31 13.90 2.62
CA CYS A 776 -2.97 14.29 3.08
C CYS A 776 -2.89 15.76 3.50
N GLN A 777 -3.78 16.62 3.01
CA GLN A 777 -3.74 18.06 3.26
C GLN A 777 -4.63 18.50 4.41
N GLN A 778 -5.88 18.04 4.40
CA GLN A 778 -6.95 18.49 5.29
C GLN A 778 -7.46 17.34 6.13
N LEU A 779 -7.88 17.64 7.36
CA LEU A 779 -8.51 16.67 8.26
C LEU A 779 -9.88 16.26 7.71
N LEU A 780 -10.62 17.19 7.10
CA LEU A 780 -11.83 16.97 6.30
C LEU A 780 -11.53 17.25 4.84
N ALA A 781 -11.60 16.24 3.96
CA ALA A 781 -11.23 16.35 2.56
C ALA A 781 -12.27 17.09 1.70
N HIS A 782 -13.57 17.00 2.05
CA HIS A 782 -14.64 17.58 1.25
C HIS A 782 -15.15 18.90 1.84
N SER A 783 -15.32 19.91 0.97
CA SER A 783 -15.88 21.21 1.36
C SER A 783 -17.31 21.12 1.90
N SER A 784 -18.10 20.14 1.46
CA SER A 784 -19.43 19.88 2.01
C SER A 784 -19.38 19.50 3.49
N LEU A 785 -18.44 18.64 3.88
CA LEU A 785 -18.23 18.25 5.28
C LEU A 785 -17.75 19.42 6.13
N GLN A 786 -16.83 20.21 5.59
CA GLN A 786 -16.33 21.43 6.23
C GLN A 786 -17.46 22.43 6.49
N ALA A 787 -18.34 22.66 5.51
CA ALA A 787 -19.49 23.53 5.70
C ALA A 787 -20.48 22.94 6.71
N PHE A 788 -20.76 21.64 6.59
CA PHE A 788 -21.75 20.95 7.41
C PHE A 788 -21.38 20.94 8.90
N ILE A 789 -20.12 20.69 9.23
CA ILE A 789 -19.67 20.65 10.63
C ILE A 789 -19.84 22.01 11.32
N TRP A 790 -19.61 23.11 10.59
CA TRP A 790 -19.88 24.46 11.09
C TRP A 790 -21.37 24.74 11.25
N ILE A 791 -22.20 24.33 10.27
CA ILE A 791 -23.66 24.56 10.31
C ILE A 791 -24.28 23.81 11.48
N ILE A 792 -24.08 22.48 11.56
CA ILE A 792 -24.69 21.65 12.61
C ILE A 792 -24.11 21.99 13.98
N GLY A 793 -22.80 22.21 14.09
CA GLY A 793 -22.16 22.62 15.34
C GLY A 793 -22.74 23.93 15.88
N SER A 794 -22.94 24.92 15.00
CA SER A 794 -23.49 26.23 15.37
C SER A 794 -24.98 26.15 15.72
N LEU A 795 -25.77 25.38 14.97
CA LEU A 795 -27.19 25.17 15.28
C LEU A 795 -27.37 24.46 16.62
N ALA A 796 -26.58 23.41 16.88
CA ALA A 796 -26.61 22.71 18.17
C ALA A 796 -26.21 23.63 19.33
N LEU A 797 -25.16 24.45 19.18
CA LEU A 797 -24.72 25.40 20.22
C LEU A 797 -25.76 26.49 20.47
N ILE A 798 -26.13 27.24 19.43
CA ILE A 798 -27.00 28.42 19.56
C ILE A 798 -28.43 27.99 19.92
N GLY A 799 -28.96 26.96 19.25
CA GLY A 799 -30.32 26.47 19.49
C GLY A 799 -30.51 26.02 20.93
N ASN A 800 -29.61 25.18 21.46
CA ASN A 800 -29.72 24.71 22.84
C ASN A 800 -29.45 25.82 23.87
N LEU A 801 -28.59 26.80 23.56
CA LEU A 801 -28.41 27.98 24.42
C LEU A 801 -29.69 28.83 24.49
N ILE A 802 -30.38 29.03 23.37
CA ILE A 802 -31.66 29.74 23.32
C ILE A 802 -32.71 28.99 24.15
N VAL A 803 -32.80 27.66 24.03
CA VAL A 803 -33.72 26.83 24.83
C VAL A 803 -33.46 27.04 26.33
N LEU A 804 -32.20 27.04 26.78
CA LEU A 804 -31.85 27.28 28.17
C LEU A 804 -32.25 28.68 28.65
N ILE A 805 -32.04 29.72 27.85
CA ILE A 805 -32.41 31.12 28.17
C ILE A 805 -33.93 31.29 28.23
N GLN A 806 -34.65 30.73 27.25
CA GLN A 806 -36.12 30.78 27.20
C GLN A 806 -36.73 30.04 28.39
N ASN A 807 -36.24 28.84 28.69
CA ASN A 807 -36.71 28.04 29.82
C ASN A 807 -36.40 28.69 31.16
N TYR A 808 -35.25 29.37 31.30
CA TYR A 808 -34.94 30.16 32.49
C TYR A 808 -35.96 31.29 32.70
N SER A 809 -36.35 31.97 31.62
CA SER A 809 -37.35 33.03 31.64
C SER A 809 -38.77 32.51 31.95
N GLN A 810 -39.18 31.40 31.33
CA GLN A 810 -40.48 30.76 31.55
C GLN A 810 -40.61 30.05 32.91
N LYS A 811 -39.50 29.69 33.56
CA LYS A 811 -39.50 29.07 34.91
C LYS A 811 -40.21 29.95 35.95
N ARG A 812 -40.29 31.27 35.73
CA ARG A 812 -41.02 32.21 36.58
C ARG A 812 -42.55 32.18 36.39
N GLN A 813 -43.07 31.55 35.34
CA GLN A 813 -44.49 31.59 34.96
C GLN A 813 -45.17 30.20 34.81
N SER A 814 -44.41 29.12 34.61
CA SER A 814 -44.95 27.78 34.27
C SER A 814 -45.30 26.90 35.50
N ARG A 815 -46.39 26.13 35.40
CA ARG A 815 -46.83 25.11 36.40
C ARG A 815 -46.07 23.78 36.33
N SER A 816 -45.23 23.55 35.30
CA SER A 816 -44.58 22.25 35.03
C SER A 816 -43.05 22.31 35.21
N HIS A 817 -42.59 22.54 36.45
CA HIS A 817 -41.17 22.73 36.76
C HIS A 817 -40.27 21.52 36.47
N ILE A 818 -40.80 20.28 36.55
CA ILE A 818 -40.04 19.04 36.31
C ILE A 818 -39.65 18.90 34.83
N ALA A 819 -40.62 19.04 33.92
CA ALA A 819 -40.38 18.92 32.49
C ALA A 819 -39.33 19.91 31.98
N ILE A 820 -39.43 21.18 32.41
CA ILE A 820 -38.47 22.23 32.04
C ILE A 820 -37.07 21.85 32.54
N TYR A 821 -36.96 21.28 33.75
CA TYR A 821 -35.69 20.82 34.30
C TYR A 821 -35.07 19.67 33.49
N LEU A 822 -35.88 18.69 33.07
CA LEU A 822 -35.39 17.57 32.25
C LEU A 822 -34.97 18.02 30.85
N VAL A 823 -35.75 18.89 30.20
CA VAL A 823 -35.40 19.48 28.89
C VAL A 823 -34.13 20.32 28.97
N ASN A 824 -33.93 21.08 30.07
CA ASN A 824 -32.67 21.79 30.27
C ASN A 824 -31.46 20.85 30.36
N ASN A 825 -31.60 19.68 30.99
CA ASN A 825 -30.52 18.69 31.03
C ASN A 825 -30.25 18.08 29.66
N LEU A 826 -31.30 17.82 28.86
CA LEU A 826 -31.15 17.38 27.47
C LEU A 826 -30.41 18.44 26.64
N ALA A 827 -30.81 19.71 26.75
CA ALA A 827 -30.15 20.82 26.06
C ALA A 827 -28.68 20.97 26.47
N ILE A 828 -28.33 20.74 27.74
CA ILE A 828 -26.92 20.71 28.19
C ILE A 828 -26.16 19.55 27.54
N SER A 829 -26.77 18.36 27.46
CA SER A 829 -26.16 17.20 26.80
C SER A 829 -25.91 17.46 25.30
N ASP A 830 -26.89 18.03 24.59
CA ASP A 830 -26.76 18.39 23.17
C ASP A 830 -25.74 19.51 22.93
N LEU A 831 -25.58 20.43 23.89
CA LEU A 831 -24.56 21.48 23.84
C LEU A 831 -23.14 20.89 23.87
N LEU A 832 -22.91 19.78 24.58
CA LEU A 832 -21.64 19.05 24.55
C LEU A 832 -21.31 18.49 23.14
N MET A 833 -22.32 18.04 22.39
CA MET A 833 -22.15 17.63 20.97
C MET A 833 -21.73 18.83 20.11
N GLY A 834 -22.35 19.99 20.34
CA GLY A 834 -21.98 21.24 19.65
C GLY A 834 -20.52 21.63 19.89
N PHE A 835 -20.02 21.52 21.12
CA PHE A 835 -18.60 21.75 21.42
C PHE A 835 -17.67 20.72 20.77
N TYR A 836 -18.05 19.44 20.73
CA TYR A 836 -17.32 18.41 20.00
C TYR A 836 -17.12 18.80 18.52
N LEU A 837 -18.21 19.15 17.83
CA LEU A 837 -18.14 19.53 16.42
C LEU A 837 -17.28 20.79 16.20
N LEU A 838 -17.38 21.76 17.11
CA LEU A 838 -16.57 22.98 17.04
C LEU A 838 -15.07 22.69 17.20
N ILE A 839 -14.68 21.77 18.11
CA ILE A 839 -13.28 21.36 18.27
C ILE A 839 -12.74 20.76 16.98
N ILE A 840 -13.51 19.86 16.33
CA ILE A 840 -13.11 19.24 15.06
C ILE A 840 -13.06 20.28 13.93
N ALA A 841 -14.03 21.19 13.86
CA ALA A 841 -14.06 22.24 12.84
C ALA A 841 -12.86 23.21 12.95
N ILE A 842 -12.48 23.59 14.17
CA ILE A 842 -11.27 24.41 14.43
C ILE A 842 -10.00 23.61 14.10
N ALA A 843 -9.95 22.34 14.50
CA ALA A 843 -8.80 21.47 14.22
C ALA A 843 -8.57 21.31 12.71
N ASP A 844 -9.62 21.16 11.92
CA ASP A 844 -9.51 21.06 10.46
C ASP A 844 -8.84 22.31 9.86
N ILE A 845 -9.24 23.51 10.29
CA ILE A 845 -8.61 24.76 9.82
C ILE A 845 -7.13 24.82 10.22
N VAL A 846 -6.83 24.58 11.51
CA VAL A 846 -5.46 24.71 12.05
C VAL A 846 -4.51 23.68 11.44
N LEU A 847 -4.97 22.44 11.29
CA LEU A 847 -4.15 21.34 10.76
C LEU A 847 -4.02 21.41 9.23
N SER A 848 -5.03 21.94 8.53
CA SER A 848 -4.95 22.17 7.08
C SER A 848 -3.83 23.13 6.70
N VAL A 849 -3.53 24.13 7.54
CA VAL A 849 -2.40 25.06 7.32
C VAL A 849 -1.06 24.32 7.41
N LYS A 850 -0.94 23.35 8.31
CA LYS A 850 0.30 22.60 8.57
C LYS A 850 0.40 21.28 7.79
N ILE A 851 -0.62 20.94 7.00
CA ILE A 851 -0.78 19.70 6.24
C ILE A 851 -0.98 18.52 7.17
N TYR A 852 -2.20 18.01 7.19
CA TYR A 852 -2.64 17.00 8.15
C TYR A 852 -1.83 15.69 8.10
N GLY A 853 -1.51 15.17 6.91
CA GLY A 853 -0.92 13.83 6.74
C GLY A 853 0.31 13.59 7.64
N PRO A 854 1.40 14.38 7.52
CA PRO A 854 2.61 14.26 8.33
C PRO A 854 2.46 14.49 9.83
N ILE A 855 1.40 15.19 10.27
CA ILE A 855 1.16 15.53 11.67
C ILE A 855 -0.06 14.81 12.26
N SER A 856 -0.61 13.84 11.53
CA SER A 856 -1.86 13.15 11.88
C SER A 856 -1.76 12.49 13.26
N GLU A 857 -0.64 11.82 13.55
CA GLU A 857 -0.39 11.21 14.86
C GLU A 857 -0.31 12.27 15.98
N SER A 858 0.31 13.43 15.70
CA SER A 858 0.40 14.55 16.66
C SER A 858 -0.98 15.11 17.02
N TRP A 859 -1.92 15.16 16.07
CA TRP A 859 -3.31 15.54 16.32
C TRP A 859 -4.02 14.51 17.20
N LEU A 860 -3.91 13.23 16.83
CA LEU A 860 -4.59 12.16 17.58
C LEU A 860 -4.06 12.03 19.02
N LEU A 861 -2.82 12.45 19.27
CA LEU A 861 -2.21 12.50 20.60
C LEU A 861 -2.51 13.80 21.38
N HIS A 862 -3.09 14.81 20.72
CA HIS A 862 -3.32 16.13 21.30
C HIS A 862 -4.44 16.11 22.35
N PRO A 863 -4.34 16.87 23.47
CA PRO A 863 -5.36 16.95 24.52
C PRO A 863 -6.79 17.20 24.03
N LEU A 864 -6.92 18.07 23.02
CA LEU A 864 -8.22 18.39 22.40
C LEU A 864 -8.90 17.19 21.76
N CYS A 865 -8.14 16.21 21.25
CA CYS A 865 -8.71 15.00 20.66
C CYS A 865 -9.28 14.07 21.74
N TYR A 866 -8.61 13.91 22.89
CA TYR A 866 -9.18 13.17 24.03
C TYR A 866 -10.43 13.86 24.60
N LEU A 867 -10.41 15.20 24.67
CA LEU A 867 -11.56 15.99 25.09
C LEU A 867 -12.73 15.82 24.11
N ALA A 868 -12.47 15.93 22.81
CA ALA A 868 -13.47 15.71 21.76
C ALA A 868 -14.11 14.31 21.88
N CYS A 869 -13.29 13.26 22.05
CA CYS A 869 -13.77 11.90 22.28
C CYS A 869 -14.67 11.82 23.53
N SER A 870 -14.25 12.44 24.62
CA SER A 870 -15.00 12.41 25.89
C SER A 870 -16.33 13.16 25.76
N LEU A 871 -16.35 14.31 25.08
CA LEU A 871 -17.55 15.11 24.86
C LEU A 871 -18.58 14.35 24.03
N VAL A 872 -18.16 13.71 22.95
CA VAL A 872 -19.10 13.02 22.07
C VAL A 872 -19.69 11.77 22.71
N ILE A 873 -18.88 11.01 23.46
CA ILE A 873 -19.39 9.86 24.24
C ILE A 873 -20.35 10.35 25.33
N ALA A 874 -19.96 11.37 26.10
CA ALA A 874 -20.79 11.88 27.21
C ALA A 874 -22.13 12.41 26.68
N SER A 875 -22.11 13.21 25.61
CA SER A 875 -23.31 13.76 24.98
C SER A 875 -24.24 12.66 24.44
N SER A 876 -23.74 11.80 23.56
CA SER A 876 -24.54 10.73 22.95
C SER A 876 -25.10 9.74 23.97
N TYR A 877 -24.33 9.41 25.02
CA TYR A 877 -24.78 8.48 26.04
C TYR A 877 -25.80 9.09 27.00
N THR A 878 -25.55 10.31 27.49
CA THR A 878 -26.43 10.96 28.47
C THR A 878 -27.76 11.39 27.85
N SER A 879 -27.76 11.88 26.60
CA SER A 879 -28.99 12.26 25.88
C SER A 879 -30.00 11.10 25.79
N VAL A 880 -29.54 9.89 25.41
CA VAL A 880 -30.39 8.69 25.34
C VAL A 880 -30.98 8.33 26.71
N LEU A 881 -30.18 8.38 27.78
CA LEU A 881 -30.66 8.09 29.14
C LEU A 881 -31.63 9.16 29.67
N ILE A 882 -31.37 10.44 29.38
CA ILE A 882 -32.26 11.55 29.73
C ILE A 882 -33.60 11.40 28.99
N MET A 883 -33.58 11.01 27.71
CA MET A 883 -34.79 10.72 26.92
C MET A 883 -35.65 9.61 27.53
N VAL A 884 -35.04 8.54 28.08
CA VAL A 884 -35.78 7.51 28.82
C VAL A 884 -36.50 8.11 30.01
N ILE A 885 -35.83 8.98 30.77
CA ILE A 885 -36.40 9.61 31.97
C ILE A 885 -37.52 10.59 31.59
N ILE A 886 -37.34 11.38 30.53
CA ILE A 886 -38.41 12.23 29.96
C ILE A 886 -39.61 11.35 29.58
N THR A 887 -39.38 10.20 28.95
CA THR A 887 -40.44 9.27 28.54
C THR A 887 -41.18 8.67 29.73
N VAL A 888 -40.46 8.32 30.81
CA VAL A 888 -41.05 7.81 32.06
C VAL A 888 -41.90 8.89 32.74
N ASP A 889 -41.40 10.12 32.85
CA ASP A 889 -42.16 11.26 33.39
C ASP A 889 -43.48 11.47 32.62
N ARG A 890 -43.40 11.40 31.28
CA ARG A 890 -44.57 11.53 30.40
C ARG A 890 -45.53 10.35 30.51
N TYR A 891 -45.02 9.14 30.61
CA TYR A 891 -45.83 7.94 30.83
C TYR A 891 -46.65 8.05 32.12
N ILE A 892 -46.00 8.40 33.24
CA ILE A 892 -46.67 8.54 34.54
C ILE A 892 -47.75 9.63 34.49
N SER A 893 -47.42 10.77 33.87
CA SER A 893 -48.33 11.93 33.78
C SER A 893 -49.56 11.67 32.90
N ILE A 894 -49.42 10.92 31.80
CA ILE A 894 -50.50 10.70 30.82
C ILE A 894 -51.32 9.44 31.12
N VAL A 895 -50.66 8.34 31.48
CA VAL A 895 -51.31 7.03 31.64
C VAL A 895 -51.91 6.85 33.03
N THR A 896 -51.28 7.42 34.07
CA THR A 896 -51.71 7.26 35.47
C THR A 896 -51.94 8.61 36.20
N PRO A 897 -52.89 9.44 35.75
CA PRO A 897 -53.07 10.81 36.27
C PRO A 897 -53.48 10.88 37.76
N PHE A 898 -54.09 9.83 38.32
CA PHE A 898 -54.57 9.76 39.72
C PHE A 898 -53.75 8.85 40.63
N SER A 899 -52.55 8.45 40.20
CA SER A 899 -51.64 7.64 41.02
C SER A 899 -50.97 8.50 42.10
N ASN A 900 -50.88 7.98 43.33
CA ASN A 900 -50.11 8.59 44.43
C ASN A 900 -48.58 8.60 44.18
N ARG A 901 -48.10 7.98 43.09
CA ARG A 901 -46.68 7.95 42.68
C ARG A 901 -46.41 8.94 41.55
N GLN A 902 -46.60 10.23 41.79
CA GLN A 902 -46.20 11.27 40.83
C GLN A 902 -44.67 11.47 40.85
N PHE A 903 -44.10 11.81 39.70
CA PHE A 903 -42.68 12.11 39.58
C PHE A 903 -42.37 13.37 40.40
N THR A 904 -41.40 13.31 41.32
CA THR A 904 -41.09 14.44 42.23
C THR A 904 -39.80 15.14 41.81
N MET A 905 -39.66 16.44 42.15
CA MET A 905 -38.42 17.18 41.90
C MET A 905 -37.19 16.53 42.57
N LYS A 906 -37.35 15.99 43.79
CA LYS A 906 -36.25 15.29 44.49
C LYS A 906 -35.78 14.08 43.68
N LEU A 907 -36.71 13.26 43.19
CA LEU A 907 -36.38 12.11 42.34
C LEU A 907 -35.73 12.54 41.03
N ALA A 908 -36.22 13.61 40.39
CA ALA A 908 -35.64 14.15 39.17
C ALA A 908 -34.19 14.61 39.37
N TYR A 909 -33.88 15.33 40.45
CA TYR A 909 -32.51 15.73 40.80
C TYR A 909 -31.62 14.51 41.01
N THR A 910 -32.05 13.54 41.82
CA THR A 910 -31.26 12.32 42.09
C THR A 910 -30.98 11.53 40.81
N LEU A 911 -31.98 11.35 39.95
CA LEU A 911 -31.81 10.63 38.68
C LEU A 911 -30.91 11.38 37.70
N MET A 912 -31.05 12.70 37.55
CA MET A 912 -30.18 13.49 36.68
C MET A 912 -28.73 13.47 37.17
N THR A 913 -28.50 13.65 38.47
CA THR A 913 -27.15 13.54 39.04
C THR A 913 -26.55 12.16 38.80
N ALA A 914 -27.33 11.09 38.98
CA ALA A 914 -26.86 9.73 38.69
C ALA A 914 -26.51 9.54 37.21
N VAL A 915 -27.38 9.97 36.28
CA VAL A 915 -27.12 9.87 34.83
C VAL A 915 -25.86 10.65 34.42
N TRP A 916 -25.68 11.87 34.94
CA TRP A 916 -24.48 12.65 34.65
C TRP A 916 -23.22 12.02 35.24
N CYS A 917 -23.25 11.54 36.49
CA CYS A 917 -22.12 10.84 37.08
C CYS A 917 -21.74 9.59 36.27
N ILE A 918 -22.72 8.75 35.92
CA ILE A 918 -22.51 7.55 35.12
C ILE A 918 -21.97 7.92 33.73
N GLY A 919 -22.59 8.89 33.04
CA GLY A 919 -22.18 9.29 31.70
C GLY A 919 -20.78 9.90 31.63
N ILE A 920 -20.42 10.73 32.62
CA ILE A 920 -19.08 11.31 32.74
C ILE A 920 -18.05 10.23 33.02
N ILE A 921 -18.31 9.32 33.98
CA ILE A 921 -17.38 8.22 34.29
C ILE A 921 -17.23 7.28 33.09
N PHE A 922 -18.34 6.89 32.47
CA PHE A 922 -18.36 5.99 31.31
C PHE A 922 -17.61 6.56 30.10
N SER A 923 -17.61 7.89 29.97
CA SER A 923 -16.89 8.63 28.94
C SER A 923 -15.40 8.84 29.28
N ILE A 924 -15.08 9.37 30.46
CA ILE A 924 -13.72 9.79 30.82
C ILE A 924 -12.81 8.58 31.08
N LEU A 925 -13.32 7.50 31.68
CA LEU A 925 -12.49 6.37 32.08
C LEU A 925 -11.75 5.73 30.89
N PRO A 926 -12.39 5.36 29.77
CA PRO A 926 -11.66 4.80 28.63
C PRO A 926 -10.78 5.82 27.89
N THR A 927 -11.16 7.10 27.88
CA THR A 927 -10.35 8.17 27.24
C THR A 927 -9.13 8.52 28.08
N TRP A 928 -9.20 8.42 29.40
CA TRP A 928 -8.06 8.57 30.31
C TRP A 928 -6.98 7.52 30.05
N PHE A 929 -7.38 6.24 29.91
CA PHE A 929 -6.45 5.16 29.55
C PHE A 929 -5.85 5.30 28.14
N SER A 930 -6.45 6.14 27.30
CA SER A 930 -5.98 6.42 25.94
C SER A 930 -4.91 7.52 25.88
N VAL A 931 -4.69 8.28 26.96
CA VAL A 931 -3.79 9.44 26.98
C VAL A 931 -2.34 9.03 26.69
N GLN A 932 -1.74 9.66 25.68
CA GLN A 932 -0.37 9.43 25.22
C GLN A 932 -0.05 7.99 24.81
N GLN A 933 -1.08 7.17 24.59
CA GLN A 933 -0.92 5.79 24.14
C GLN A 933 -0.79 5.70 22.61
N PRO A 934 -0.05 4.72 22.07
CA PRO A 934 -0.03 4.44 20.63
C PRO A 934 -1.42 4.02 20.14
N GLY A 935 -1.74 4.23 18.86
CA GLY A 935 -3.12 4.07 18.35
C GLY A 935 -3.80 2.74 18.67
N TYR A 936 -3.09 1.60 18.60
CA TYR A 936 -3.68 0.28 18.94
C TYR A 936 -4.06 0.12 20.43
N LEU A 937 -3.55 0.97 21.32
CA LEU A 937 -3.90 1.07 22.74
C LEU A 937 -4.81 2.27 23.04
N ARG A 938 -5.36 2.92 22.02
CA ARG A 938 -6.22 4.11 22.16
C ARG A 938 -7.65 3.77 21.75
N ILE A 939 -8.65 4.30 22.44
CA ILE A 939 -10.07 4.03 22.12
C ILE A 939 -10.46 4.43 20.68
N TYR A 940 -9.80 5.43 20.10
CA TYR A 940 -10.04 5.97 18.75
C TYR A 940 -8.88 5.73 17.76
N THR A 941 -8.29 4.53 17.75
CA THR A 941 -7.12 4.10 16.92
C THR A 941 -6.47 5.17 16.04
N TYR A 942 -6.98 5.35 14.82
CA TYR A 942 -6.50 6.27 13.80
C TYR A 942 -7.63 7.14 13.24
N ASN A 943 -8.72 7.27 13.99
CA ASN A 943 -9.86 8.06 13.56
C ASN A 943 -9.57 9.56 13.74
N SER A 944 -9.44 10.29 12.64
CA SER A 944 -9.16 11.74 12.62
C SER A 944 -10.21 12.58 13.38
N MET A 945 -11.44 12.07 13.56
CA MET A 945 -12.54 12.71 14.29
C MET A 945 -12.56 12.37 15.79
N CYS A 946 -11.58 11.63 16.29
CA CYS A 946 -11.44 11.25 17.70
C CYS A 946 -12.64 10.45 18.24
N MET A 947 -13.32 9.68 17.37
CA MET A 947 -14.45 8.83 17.72
C MET A 947 -14.01 7.40 18.02
N PRO A 948 -14.63 6.71 19.00
CA PRO A 948 -14.31 5.31 19.34
C PRO A 948 -14.39 4.39 18.12
N ASN A 949 -13.32 3.64 17.87
CA ASN A 949 -13.23 2.69 16.75
C ASN A 949 -12.18 1.58 16.96
N ASN A 950 -11.75 1.34 18.20
CA ASN A 950 -10.75 0.33 18.47
C ASN A 950 -11.35 -1.07 18.68
N TYR A 951 -11.51 -1.81 17.58
CA TYR A 951 -11.96 -3.20 17.59
C TYR A 951 -10.81 -4.20 17.87
N GLU A 952 -9.55 -3.76 17.79
CA GLU A 952 -8.37 -4.62 17.97
C GLU A 952 -8.06 -4.87 19.46
N ASN A 953 -8.32 -3.88 20.30
CA ASN A 953 -8.09 -3.98 21.73
C ASN A 953 -9.31 -4.55 22.45
N ILE A 954 -9.13 -5.69 23.12
CA ILE A 954 -10.21 -6.41 23.81
C ILE A 954 -10.97 -5.56 24.84
N TYR A 955 -10.28 -4.67 25.57
CA TYR A 955 -10.92 -3.84 26.59
C TYR A 955 -11.85 -2.79 25.98
N TYR A 956 -11.40 -2.13 24.90
CA TYR A 956 -12.23 -1.17 24.18
C TYR A 956 -13.35 -1.83 23.39
N MET A 957 -13.11 -3.03 22.85
CA MET A 957 -14.14 -3.85 22.22
C MET A 957 -15.28 -4.18 23.21
N ILE A 958 -14.94 -4.68 24.40
CA ILE A 958 -15.93 -4.96 25.46
C ILE A 958 -16.67 -3.68 25.86
N TRP A 959 -15.95 -2.57 26.05
CA TRP A 959 -16.57 -1.29 26.38
C TRP A 959 -17.56 -0.81 25.30
N MET A 960 -17.21 -0.93 24.01
CA MET A 960 -18.10 -0.57 22.90
C MET A 960 -19.33 -1.47 22.86
N ILE A 961 -19.20 -2.77 23.12
CA ILE A 961 -20.34 -3.69 23.22
C ILE A 961 -21.30 -3.21 24.31
N TRP A 962 -20.80 -2.84 25.49
CA TRP A 962 -21.64 -2.29 26.56
C TRP A 962 -22.29 -0.96 26.19
N TYR A 963 -21.55 -0.05 25.55
CA TYR A 963 -22.08 1.22 25.06
C TYR A 963 -23.26 1.02 24.10
N LEU A 964 -23.13 0.12 23.14
CA LEU A 964 -24.19 -0.22 22.19
C LEU A 964 -25.36 -0.95 22.86
N LEU A 965 -25.08 -1.88 23.77
CA LEU A 965 -26.10 -2.69 24.44
C LEU A 965 -26.99 -1.82 25.34
N ILE A 966 -26.40 -0.95 26.15
CA ILE A 966 -27.16 -0.09 27.08
C ILE A 966 -28.07 0.87 26.31
N THR A 967 -27.54 1.51 25.27
CA THR A 967 -28.32 2.43 24.42
C THR A 967 -29.42 1.69 23.66
N PHE A 968 -29.16 0.47 23.17
CA PHE A 968 -30.16 -0.34 22.50
C PHE A 968 -31.30 -0.78 23.43
N ILE A 969 -30.98 -1.17 24.67
CA ILE A 969 -31.99 -1.49 25.69
C ILE A 969 -32.84 -0.25 26.03
N ALA A 970 -32.21 0.93 26.14
CA ALA A 970 -32.91 2.18 26.35
C ALA A 970 -33.95 2.45 25.23
N TRP A 971 -33.58 2.21 23.97
CA TRP A 971 -34.50 2.29 22.83
C TRP A 971 -35.69 1.33 22.95
N ILE A 972 -35.46 0.08 23.34
CA ILE A 972 -36.55 -0.89 23.56
C ILE A 972 -37.51 -0.41 24.65
N ILE A 973 -36.98 0.08 25.77
CA ILE A 973 -37.79 0.63 26.86
C ILE A 973 -38.62 1.82 26.37
N MET A 974 -38.01 2.75 25.63
CA MET A 974 -38.69 3.91 25.09
C MET A 974 -39.82 3.54 24.13
N ILE A 975 -39.56 2.64 23.18
CA ILE A 975 -40.57 2.15 22.23
C ILE A 975 -41.74 1.49 22.98
N ALA A 976 -41.46 0.68 23.99
CA ALA A 976 -42.50 0.03 24.80
C ALA A 976 -43.35 1.03 25.59
N LEU A 977 -42.72 2.02 26.24
CA LEU A 977 -43.41 3.07 26.99
C LEU A 977 -44.27 3.95 26.06
N TYR A 978 -43.72 4.39 24.93
CA TYR A 978 -44.48 5.21 23.96
C TYR A 978 -45.64 4.46 23.34
N SER A 979 -45.47 3.17 23.01
CA SER A 979 -46.55 2.32 22.52
C SER A 979 -47.71 2.30 23.51
N ARG A 980 -47.43 2.22 24.81
CA ARG A 980 -48.45 2.31 25.87
C ARG A 980 -49.06 3.69 26.02
N ILE A 981 -48.26 4.77 25.96
CA ILE A 981 -48.79 6.15 25.95
C ILE A 981 -49.77 6.33 24.79
N TYR A 982 -49.38 5.92 23.58
CA TYR A 982 -50.21 6.05 22.39
C TYR A 982 -51.50 5.22 22.49
N ALA A 983 -51.42 3.98 22.98
CA ALA A 983 -52.59 3.14 23.23
C ALA A 983 -53.55 3.79 24.25
N SER A 984 -53.02 4.36 25.33
CA SER A 984 -53.81 5.07 26.34
C SER A 984 -54.51 6.30 25.76
N VAL A 985 -53.80 7.15 25.01
CA VAL A 985 -54.36 8.34 24.35
C VAL A 985 -55.43 7.97 23.33
N ARG A 986 -55.22 6.92 22.53
CA ARG A 986 -56.22 6.43 21.56
C ARG A 986 -57.46 5.87 22.23
N SER A 987 -57.29 5.14 23.35
CA SER A 987 -58.41 4.59 24.12
C SER A 987 -59.22 5.67 24.85
N SER A 988 -58.56 6.78 25.23
CA SER A 988 -59.16 7.94 25.89
C SER A 988 -59.87 8.87 24.91
N ALA A 989 -59.32 9.03 23.70
CA ALA A 989 -59.93 9.81 22.61
C ALA A 989 -61.26 9.21 22.10
N LYS A 990 -61.49 7.90 22.27
CA LYS A 990 -62.79 7.25 21.99
C LYS A 990 -63.86 7.49 23.06
N ARG A 991 -63.48 7.97 24.25
CA ARG A 991 -64.38 8.04 25.43
C ARG A 991 -64.75 9.46 25.85
N VAL A 992 -64.05 10.52 25.40
CA VAL A 992 -64.33 11.90 25.83
C VAL A 992 -63.98 12.95 24.75
N GLN A 993 -64.94 13.81 24.39
CA GLN A 993 -64.73 15.09 23.66
C GLN A 993 -64.41 16.22 24.66
N ARG A 994 -63.14 16.39 25.07
CA ARG A 994 -62.72 17.55 25.88
C ARG A 994 -61.47 18.21 25.29
N SER A 995 -61.35 19.53 25.47
CA SER A 995 -60.24 20.34 24.93
C SER A 995 -58.85 19.91 25.46
N SER A 996 -58.77 19.42 26.70
CA SER A 996 -57.51 18.95 27.31
C SER A 996 -56.93 17.69 26.66
N THR A 997 -57.74 16.88 25.99
CA THR A 997 -57.29 15.68 25.27
C THR A 997 -56.61 16.05 23.95
N ARG A 998 -56.94 17.21 23.37
CA ARG A 998 -56.35 17.71 22.12
C ARG A 998 -54.94 18.26 22.34
N GLU A 999 -54.71 19.00 23.42
CA GLU A 999 -53.37 19.47 23.82
C GLU A 999 -52.42 18.31 24.15
N ASN A 1000 -52.88 17.34 24.96
CA ASN A 1000 -52.08 16.14 25.27
C ASN A 1000 -51.75 15.29 24.03
N LYS A 1001 -52.66 15.24 23.04
CA LYS A 1001 -52.42 14.57 21.75
C LYS A 1001 -51.39 15.30 20.90
N ILE A 1002 -51.45 16.63 20.82
CA ILE A 1002 -50.46 17.46 20.10
C ILE A 1002 -49.08 17.34 20.75
N LEU A 1003 -49.01 17.38 22.09
CA LEU A 1003 -47.76 17.22 22.84
C LEU A 1003 -47.14 15.83 22.65
N ALA A 1004 -47.94 14.76 22.70
CA ALA A 1004 -47.48 13.40 22.45
C ALA A 1004 -46.96 13.19 21.02
N ILE A 1005 -47.60 13.82 20.03
CA ILE A 1005 -47.15 13.79 18.62
C ILE A 1005 -45.80 14.50 18.47
N ARG A 1006 -45.64 15.71 19.04
CA ARG A 1006 -44.34 16.42 19.01
C ARG A 1006 -43.21 15.60 19.62
N LEU A 1007 -43.44 15.02 20.80
CA LEU A 1007 -42.47 14.16 21.46
C LEU A 1007 -42.16 12.86 20.68
N SER A 1008 -43.12 12.35 19.91
CA SER A 1008 -42.90 11.19 19.03
C SER A 1008 -41.98 11.52 17.85
N PHE A 1009 -42.05 12.74 17.32
CA PHE A 1009 -41.13 13.20 16.26
C PHE A 1009 -39.70 13.30 16.78
N ILE A 1010 -39.51 13.86 17.98
CA ILE A 1010 -38.21 13.94 18.65
C ILE A 1010 -37.61 12.53 18.81
N LEU A 1011 -38.35 11.57 19.37
CA LEU A 1011 -37.82 10.20 19.51
C LEU A 1011 -37.50 9.51 18.19
N LEU A 1012 -38.31 9.73 17.16
CA LEU A 1012 -38.12 9.11 15.87
C LEU A 1012 -36.86 9.68 15.18
N SER A 1013 -36.64 11.00 15.27
CA SER A 1013 -35.41 11.61 14.73
C SER A 1013 -34.17 11.06 15.40
N ASP A 1014 -34.17 10.92 16.72
CA ASP A 1014 -33.06 10.35 17.49
C ASP A 1014 -32.78 8.89 17.07
N LEU A 1015 -33.81 8.04 17.04
CA LEU A 1015 -33.65 6.63 16.70
C LEU A 1015 -33.06 6.45 15.29
N LEU A 1016 -33.55 7.21 14.31
CA LEU A 1016 -33.06 7.17 12.94
C LEU A 1016 -31.57 7.59 12.85
N CYS A 1017 -31.14 8.54 13.68
CA CYS A 1017 -29.76 8.99 13.74
C CYS A 1017 -28.79 7.92 14.31
N TRP A 1018 -29.30 7.01 15.16
CA TRP A 1018 -28.52 5.93 15.78
C TRP A 1018 -28.39 4.65 14.92
N LEU A 1019 -29.37 4.36 14.05
CA LEU A 1019 -29.35 3.13 13.22
C LEU A 1019 -28.06 2.95 12.40
N PRO A 1020 -27.53 3.99 11.71
CA PRO A 1020 -26.27 3.87 10.98
C PRO A 1020 -25.08 3.54 11.91
N TYR A 1021 -25.04 4.16 13.09
CA TYR A 1021 -23.98 3.93 14.08
C TYR A 1021 -23.98 2.48 14.60
N TYR A 1022 -25.16 1.91 14.86
CA TYR A 1022 -25.27 0.49 15.23
C TYR A 1022 -24.79 -0.43 14.11
N TYR A 1023 -25.24 -0.20 12.88
CA TYR A 1023 -24.88 -1.03 11.73
C TYR A 1023 -23.36 -1.09 11.54
N VAL A 1024 -22.69 0.07 11.55
CA VAL A 1024 -21.26 0.16 11.31
C VAL A 1024 -20.44 -0.46 12.44
N ASN A 1025 -20.79 -0.19 13.70
CA ASN A 1025 -20.04 -0.80 14.80
C ASN A 1025 -20.27 -2.31 14.91
N LEU A 1026 -21.47 -2.81 14.59
CA LEU A 1026 -21.72 -4.26 14.55
C LEU A 1026 -20.93 -4.93 13.42
N ALA A 1027 -20.86 -4.32 12.24
CA ALA A 1027 -20.03 -4.81 11.14
C ALA A 1027 -18.53 -4.85 11.53
N GLY A 1028 -18.04 -3.82 12.24
CA GLY A 1028 -16.65 -3.75 12.71
C GLY A 1028 -16.31 -4.78 13.79
N LEU A 1029 -17.29 -5.17 14.61
CA LEU A 1029 -17.16 -6.22 15.62
C LEU A 1029 -17.18 -7.64 15.02
N ILE A 1030 -17.92 -7.86 13.93
CA ILE A 1030 -18.02 -9.17 13.27
C ILE A 1030 -16.77 -9.47 12.43
N GLU A 1031 -16.25 -8.47 11.72
CA GLU A 1031 -15.14 -8.66 10.80
C GLU A 1031 -14.16 -7.49 10.85
N ILE A 1032 -13.00 -7.73 11.50
CA ILE A 1032 -11.91 -6.76 11.64
C ILE A 1032 -11.45 -6.35 10.23
N GLY A 1033 -11.59 -5.06 9.90
CA GLY A 1033 -11.16 -4.49 8.62
C GLY A 1033 -12.23 -4.39 7.52
N ARG A 1034 -13.48 -4.82 7.77
CA ARG A 1034 -14.58 -4.66 6.80
C ARG A 1034 -15.19 -3.26 6.79
N VAL A 1035 -15.02 -2.53 7.89
CA VAL A 1035 -15.55 -1.17 8.05
C VAL A 1035 -14.48 -0.16 7.69
N ASP A 1036 -14.76 0.58 6.63
CA ASP A 1036 -13.94 1.71 6.22
C ASP A 1036 -14.02 2.83 7.25
N VAL A 1037 -12.87 3.41 7.60
CA VAL A 1037 -12.74 4.56 8.49
C VAL A 1037 -13.60 5.73 7.98
N ILE A 1038 -13.81 5.82 6.66
CA ILE A 1038 -14.68 6.81 6.00
C ILE A 1038 -16.13 6.73 6.54
N THR A 1039 -16.72 5.53 6.62
CA THR A 1039 -18.14 5.39 6.98
C THR A 1039 -18.39 5.81 8.43
N LEU A 1040 -17.46 5.52 9.33
CA LEU A 1040 -17.57 5.91 10.73
C LEU A 1040 -17.42 7.43 10.92
N GLN A 1041 -16.54 8.07 10.15
CA GLN A 1041 -16.39 9.53 10.16
C GLN A 1041 -17.63 10.24 9.60
N PHE A 1042 -18.26 9.67 8.57
CA PHE A 1042 -19.52 10.19 8.03
C PHE A 1042 -20.64 10.14 9.08
N ILE A 1043 -20.76 9.03 9.82
CA ILE A 1043 -21.75 8.87 10.90
C ILE A 1043 -21.50 9.86 12.05
N GLY A 1044 -20.25 10.06 12.42
CA GLY A 1044 -19.87 10.98 13.50
C GLY A 1044 -20.14 12.45 13.18
N ILE A 1045 -20.17 12.82 11.90
CA ILE A 1045 -20.44 14.20 11.44
C ILE A 1045 -21.92 14.39 11.09
N PHE A 1046 -22.50 13.44 10.35
CA PHE A 1046 -23.86 13.56 9.85
C PHE A 1046 -24.88 13.02 10.83
N THR A 1047 -24.87 11.73 11.12
CA THR A 1047 -26.09 11.10 11.66
C THR A 1047 -26.26 11.40 13.14
N LEU A 1048 -25.25 11.18 13.98
CA LEU A 1048 -25.38 11.39 15.43
C LEU A 1048 -25.66 12.85 15.83
N PRO A 1049 -24.97 13.87 15.28
CA PRO A 1049 -25.13 15.25 15.73
C PRO A 1049 -26.34 16.00 15.18
N ILE A 1050 -26.96 15.51 14.09
CA ILE A 1050 -28.17 16.14 13.49
C ILE A 1050 -29.26 16.29 14.54
N ASN A 1051 -29.46 15.27 15.36
CA ASN A 1051 -30.46 15.30 16.40
C ASN A 1051 -30.27 16.49 17.36
N SER A 1052 -29.05 16.66 17.90
CA SER A 1052 -28.72 17.75 18.81
C SER A 1052 -28.95 19.14 18.21
N ALA A 1053 -28.90 19.28 16.88
CA ALA A 1053 -29.21 20.52 16.17
C ALA A 1053 -30.71 20.72 15.89
N VAL A 1054 -31.48 19.63 15.74
CA VAL A 1054 -32.92 19.68 15.42
C VAL A 1054 -33.78 19.85 16.68
N ASN A 1055 -33.38 19.25 17.82
CA ASN A 1055 -34.12 19.28 19.08
C ASN A 1055 -34.62 20.67 19.52
N PRO A 1056 -33.84 21.77 19.40
CA PRO A 1056 -34.32 23.10 19.76
C PRO A 1056 -35.51 23.64 18.96
N PHE A 1057 -35.77 23.07 17.78
CA PHE A 1057 -36.79 23.56 16.84
C PHE A 1057 -38.09 22.73 16.84
N LEU A 1058 -38.09 21.56 17.50
CA LEU A 1058 -39.24 20.66 17.65
C LEU A 1058 -40.00 20.94 18.96
#